data_AF-A0A498N3T2-F1
#
_entry.id   AF-A0A498N3T2-F1
#
_cell.length_a   1.000
_cell.length_b   1.000
_cell.length_c   1.000
_cell.angle_alpha   90.00
_cell.angle_beta   90.00
_cell.angle_gamma   90.00
#
_symmetry.space_group_name_H-M   'P 1'
#
loop_
_entity.id
_entity.type
_entity.pdbx_description
1 polymer ?
#
loop_
_entity_poly.entity_id
_entity_poly.type
_entity_poly.pdbx_seq_one_letter_code
_entity_poly.pdbx_strand_id
1 'polypeptide(L)'
;MGMCHSFRSRLSQSAISYTGGRTGANPGIDVESGHSDSCDPQLRERRRVEERARVKADNKRSRNIDKNLRAEKREYKQTHRLLLLGAGESGKSTIVKQMRILHVNGFNAEEKKQKIQDIKNNIKEAIETIVTAMSVLVPPVQLACPANKFRIDYILNLANQKDFEFTPEFYEHTKTLWQDEGVRACFERSNEYQLIDCAQYFLDRIDTVKQSDYTPTDQDLLRCRVLTSGIFETRFQVDKVNFHMFDVGGQRDERRKWIQCFNDVTAIIFVVASSSYNMVLREDNQTNRLQEALNLFKNIWNNRWLRTISVILFLNKQDLLAEKVLAGKSKIEDYFAEFARYTTPDDATPEQGEDPRVTRAKYFIRDEFLRISTASGDGRHYCYPHFTCAVDTENIRRVFNDCRDIIQRMHLRQTYTYLEFITHFYMTEGVEPAQVQERVENHLKSLLIKHFDPQKADSIFTVEGELISDAGYQGEITSVSTACQQLEVFSRVLRTSLATLLDGGEQNLEKNLPEFAKMVCHGEHTYLFAQAMMSILAQEEQGGSAMRRIGQEVQKYAHERGHDASQITLALGTAAAYPRACQALGAMLSKGALNPADITVLFKMFSSMDPPPVELIRVPAFLDLFMQSLFKPGAKINQDHKHKYIHILAYAASVVETWKKNKRVNINKDELKSTSKAIETVHNLCCNENKGATELVAELSTLYQCIRFPVVAMGVLKWVDWTVSEPRYFQLQTDHTPVHLALLDEISTCHQLLHPQVLQLLIKLFETEHSQLDVMEQLELKKTLLDRMVHLLSRGYVLPVVGYIRKCLEKLNTDISLIRYFVTEVLDVITPPYTSDFVQLFLPILENDSIAGTIRTEGEHDPVAEFIAHCKSNFIMMN
;
A
#
# COMPACT_ATOMS: atom_id res chain seq x y z
N MET A 1 46.14 6.76 -9.95
CA MET A 1 46.39 8.01 -10.69
C MET A 1 45.83 7.87 -12.11
N GLY A 2 44.92 8.78 -12.49
CA GLY A 2 44.69 9.23 -13.88
C GLY A 2 43.89 8.34 -14.84
N MET A 3 42.59 8.58 -14.98
CA MET A 3 41.95 9.31 -16.10
C MET A 3 40.50 8.85 -16.34
N CYS A 4 39.54 9.78 -16.24
CA CYS A 4 38.60 10.13 -17.31
C CYS A 4 37.58 11.19 -16.82
N HIS A 5 37.63 12.39 -17.41
CA HIS A 5 36.64 13.45 -17.28
C HIS A 5 36.21 13.91 -18.69
N SER A 6 34.94 14.32 -18.80
CA SER A 6 34.36 15.19 -19.84
C SER A 6 34.08 14.60 -21.22
N PHE A 7 32.82 14.63 -21.68
CA PHE A 7 32.34 15.69 -22.57
C PHE A 7 30.81 15.63 -22.82
N ARG A 8 30.15 16.76 -22.58
CA ARG A 8 28.77 17.11 -22.97
C ARG A 8 28.74 17.55 -24.45
N SER A 9 27.54 17.47 -25.03
CA SER A 9 27.03 18.13 -26.25
C SER A 9 26.98 17.30 -27.56
N ARG A 10 25.75 17.07 -28.04
CA ARG A 10 25.19 17.60 -29.30
C ARG A 10 23.78 17.07 -29.50
N LEU A 11 22.78 17.97 -29.53
CA LEU A 11 21.58 17.93 -30.37
C LEU A 11 20.86 19.28 -30.23
N SER A 12 21.12 20.19 -31.15
CA SER A 12 20.26 21.35 -31.46
C SER A 12 20.50 21.75 -32.91
N GLN A 13 19.49 21.63 -33.76
CA GLN A 13 19.30 22.45 -34.96
C GLN A 13 17.88 22.23 -35.53
N SER A 14 16.99 23.16 -35.19
CA SER A 14 15.98 23.75 -36.10
C SER A 14 15.22 24.85 -35.34
N ALA A 15 15.84 26.02 -35.23
CA ALA A 15 15.19 27.27 -34.87
C ALA A 15 15.36 28.24 -36.04
N ILE A 16 14.26 28.79 -36.53
CA ILE A 16 14.24 29.97 -37.39
C ILE A 16 13.65 31.10 -36.56
N SER A 17 14.45 32.15 -36.43
CA SER A 17 14.25 33.45 -35.79
C SER A 17 13.13 34.29 -36.41
N TYR A 18 12.55 35.23 -35.67
CA TYR A 18 12.59 36.66 -36.02
C TYR A 18 12.22 37.56 -34.83
N THR A 19 13.06 38.56 -34.61
CA THR A 19 13.01 39.65 -33.62
C THR A 19 12.16 40.82 -34.11
N GLY A 20 11.66 41.65 -33.18
CA GLY A 20 10.70 42.73 -33.43
C GLY A 20 11.25 44.04 -34.03
N GLY A 21 10.32 44.98 -34.27
CA GLY A 21 10.57 46.36 -34.66
C GLY A 21 9.25 47.15 -34.83
N ARG A 22 9.16 48.31 -34.17
CA ARG A 22 8.02 49.24 -34.09
C ARG A 22 7.93 50.19 -35.31
N THR A 23 6.76 50.87 -35.41
CA THR A 23 6.47 52.25 -35.88
C THR A 23 5.82 52.48 -37.25
N GLY A 24 4.82 53.39 -37.23
CA GLY A 24 4.04 53.93 -38.37
C GLY A 24 2.53 53.94 -38.07
N ALA A 25 2.02 54.71 -37.09
CA ALA A 25 1.55 56.10 -37.21
C ALA A 25 0.15 56.27 -37.88
N ASN A 26 -0.88 56.38 -37.02
CA ASN A 26 -2.00 57.35 -36.95
C ASN A 26 -2.89 57.68 -38.18
N PRO A 27 -4.15 58.18 -38.01
CA PRO A 27 -4.61 59.03 -36.89
C PRO A 27 -6.05 58.82 -36.34
N GLY A 28 -6.25 59.31 -35.11
CA GLY A 28 -7.40 60.14 -34.71
C GLY A 28 -8.71 59.44 -34.32
N ILE A 29 -9.09 59.53 -33.04
CA ILE A 29 -10.22 60.34 -32.54
C ILE A 29 -10.40 60.02 -31.04
N ASP A 30 -10.00 61.01 -30.25
CA ASP A 30 -10.61 61.60 -29.05
C ASP A 30 -11.03 60.77 -27.83
N VAL A 31 -10.49 61.26 -26.71
CA VAL A 31 -10.97 61.10 -25.34
C VAL A 31 -12.16 62.04 -25.13
N GLU A 32 -13.30 61.48 -24.76
CA GLU A 32 -14.43 62.02 -23.96
C GLU A 32 -15.62 61.11 -24.33
N SER A 33 -16.46 60.57 -23.46
CA SER A 33 -16.95 60.95 -22.15
C SER A 33 -17.66 59.70 -21.59
N GLY A 34 -17.83 59.61 -20.27
CA GLY A 34 -18.46 58.45 -19.64
C GLY A 34 -19.86 58.17 -20.19
N HIS A 35 -20.27 56.91 -20.16
CA HIS A 35 -21.62 56.47 -19.80
C HIS A 35 -21.70 54.94 -19.70
N SER A 36 -22.23 54.49 -18.57
CA SER A 36 -22.86 53.18 -18.33
C SER A 36 -22.00 51.91 -18.39
N ASP A 37 -21.44 51.57 -17.22
CA ASP A 37 -21.62 50.22 -16.68
C ASP A 37 -23.13 49.93 -16.64
N SER A 38 -23.69 49.51 -17.79
CA SER A 38 -25.07 49.05 -17.86
C SER A 38 -25.12 47.67 -17.22
N CYS A 39 -25.59 47.70 -15.99
CA CYS A 39 -26.19 46.62 -15.26
C CYS A 39 -27.21 45.89 -16.15
N ASP A 40 -26.79 44.81 -16.83
CA ASP A 40 -27.72 43.79 -17.32
C ASP A 40 -27.66 42.57 -16.39
N PRO A 41 -28.62 42.47 -15.44
CA PRO A 41 -28.74 41.32 -14.55
C PRO A 41 -28.85 39.99 -15.32
N GLN A 42 -29.39 40.02 -16.55
CA GLN A 42 -29.63 38.81 -17.33
C GLN A 42 -28.33 38.21 -17.89
N LEU A 43 -27.36 39.05 -18.26
CA LEU A 43 -26.04 38.61 -18.76
C LEU A 43 -25.15 38.04 -17.64
N ARG A 44 -25.21 38.62 -16.43
CA ARG A 44 -24.54 38.07 -15.24
C ARG A 44 -25.17 36.74 -14.80
N GLU A 45 -26.49 36.63 -14.84
CA GLU A 45 -27.18 35.38 -14.50
C GLU A 45 -26.91 34.28 -15.52
N ARG A 46 -26.88 34.59 -16.83
CA ARG A 46 -26.48 33.62 -17.87
C ARG A 46 -25.07 33.08 -17.65
N ARG A 47 -24.08 33.93 -17.34
CA ARG A 47 -22.71 33.48 -17.02
C ARG A 47 -22.66 32.60 -15.78
N ARG A 48 -23.41 32.93 -14.72
CA ARG A 48 -23.51 32.10 -13.49
C ARG A 48 -24.17 30.75 -13.77
N VAL A 49 -25.19 30.71 -14.63
CA VAL A 49 -25.86 29.47 -15.04
C VAL A 49 -24.93 28.60 -15.88
N GLU A 50 -24.19 29.18 -16.82
CA GLU A 50 -23.19 28.46 -17.63
C GLU A 50 -22.03 27.92 -16.78
N GLU A 51 -21.53 28.71 -15.83
CA GLU A 51 -20.48 28.28 -14.89
C GLU A 51 -20.97 27.16 -13.96
N ARG A 52 -22.19 27.27 -13.41
CA ARG A 52 -22.83 26.18 -12.64
C ARG A 52 -23.03 24.92 -13.48
N ALA A 53 -23.38 25.06 -14.76
CA ALA A 53 -23.52 23.94 -15.68
C ALA A 53 -22.17 23.26 -15.97
N ARG A 54 -21.09 24.04 -16.17
CA ARG A 54 -19.72 23.52 -16.33
C ARG A 54 -19.23 22.79 -15.07
N VAL A 55 -19.36 23.39 -13.89
CA VAL A 55 -19.00 22.75 -12.61
C VAL A 55 -19.79 21.46 -12.38
N LYS A 56 -21.08 21.43 -12.75
CA LYS A 56 -21.91 20.22 -12.66
C LYS A 56 -21.46 19.14 -13.66
N ALA A 57 -21.07 19.53 -14.87
CA ALA A 57 -20.53 18.62 -15.89
C ALA A 57 -19.17 18.04 -15.46
N ASP A 58 -18.28 18.87 -14.91
CA ASP A 58 -16.97 18.46 -14.40
C ASP A 58 -17.10 17.55 -13.18
N ASN A 59 -18.00 17.86 -12.24
CA ASN A 59 -18.31 16.96 -11.11
C ASN A 59 -18.89 15.62 -11.58
N LYS A 60 -19.71 15.60 -12.63
CA LYS A 60 -20.23 14.36 -13.23
C LYS A 60 -19.12 13.57 -13.93
N ARG A 61 -18.21 14.24 -14.63
CA ARG A 61 -17.03 13.63 -15.27
C ARG A 61 -16.09 13.05 -14.22
N SER A 62 -15.78 13.80 -13.17
CA SER A 62 -14.95 13.37 -12.04
C SER A 62 -15.54 12.14 -11.34
N ARG A 63 -16.84 12.16 -11.00
CA ARG A 63 -17.53 10.98 -10.43
C ARG A 63 -17.53 9.75 -11.35
N ASN A 64 -17.67 9.95 -12.66
CA ASN A 64 -17.60 8.86 -13.62
C ASN A 64 -16.18 8.28 -13.71
N ILE A 65 -15.16 9.14 -13.69
CA ILE A 65 -13.75 8.73 -13.64
C ILE A 65 -13.48 7.93 -12.35
N ASP A 66 -13.88 8.43 -11.18
CA ASP A 66 -13.72 7.73 -9.90
C ASP A 66 -14.42 6.37 -9.89
N LYS A 67 -15.63 6.28 -10.49
CA LYS A 67 -16.36 5.01 -10.62
C LYS A 67 -15.62 4.03 -11.52
N ASN A 68 -15.09 4.50 -12.66
CA ASN A 68 -14.31 3.67 -13.58
C ASN A 68 -13.00 3.20 -12.93
N LEU A 69 -12.27 4.10 -12.25
CA LEU A 69 -11.04 3.75 -11.52
C LEU A 69 -11.28 2.73 -10.42
N ARG A 70 -12.42 2.79 -9.71
CA ARG A 70 -12.79 1.77 -8.71
C ARG A 70 -13.09 0.41 -9.35
N ALA A 71 -13.76 0.40 -10.50
CA ALA A 71 -14.04 -0.83 -11.25
C ALA A 71 -12.74 -1.45 -11.79
N GLU A 72 -11.89 -0.65 -12.44
CA GLU A 72 -10.57 -1.05 -12.93
C GLU A 72 -9.68 -1.57 -11.79
N LYS A 73 -9.66 -0.89 -10.63
CA LYS A 73 -8.91 -1.35 -9.45
C LYS A 73 -9.41 -2.70 -8.93
N ARG A 74 -10.71 -2.97 -9.00
CA ARG A 74 -11.29 -4.27 -8.60
C ARG A 74 -10.89 -5.37 -9.58
N GLU A 75 -11.02 -5.10 -10.87
CA GLU A 75 -10.63 -6.03 -11.94
C GLU A 75 -9.13 -6.34 -11.89
N TYR A 76 -8.30 -5.31 -11.69
CA TYR A 76 -6.85 -5.43 -11.52
C TYR A 76 -6.48 -6.36 -10.37
N LYS A 77 -7.13 -6.21 -9.20
CA LYS A 77 -6.90 -7.06 -8.03
C LYS A 77 -7.36 -8.52 -8.24
N GLN A 78 -8.33 -8.74 -9.11
CA GLN A 78 -8.88 -10.06 -9.44
C GLN A 78 -8.17 -10.75 -10.61
N THR A 79 -7.13 -10.11 -11.16
CA THR A 79 -6.40 -10.62 -12.32
C THR A 79 -5.04 -11.19 -11.89
N HIS A 80 -4.81 -12.48 -12.15
CA HIS A 80 -3.52 -13.11 -11.92
C HIS A 80 -2.56 -12.80 -13.06
N ARG A 81 -1.38 -12.28 -12.71
CA ARG A 81 -0.36 -11.87 -13.67
C ARG A 81 0.74 -12.91 -13.75
N LEU A 82 0.93 -13.48 -14.93
CA LEU A 82 1.87 -14.57 -15.18
C LEU A 82 2.96 -14.10 -16.12
N LEU A 83 4.22 -14.17 -15.68
CA LEU A 83 5.36 -13.78 -16.48
C LEU A 83 6.06 -15.01 -17.05
N LEU A 84 6.16 -15.11 -18.38
CA LEU A 84 6.88 -16.21 -19.03
C LEU A 84 8.34 -15.82 -19.23
N LEU A 85 9.23 -16.57 -18.59
CA LEU A 85 10.68 -16.41 -18.69
C LEU A 85 11.33 -17.68 -19.21
N GLY A 86 12.54 -17.56 -19.73
CA GLY A 86 13.30 -18.68 -20.30
C GLY A 86 14.12 -18.27 -21.51
N ALA A 87 15.12 -19.07 -21.87
CA ALA A 87 15.99 -18.82 -23.00
C ALA A 87 15.24 -18.73 -24.35
N GLY A 88 15.90 -18.23 -25.39
CA GLY A 88 15.37 -18.29 -26.76
C GLY A 88 14.95 -19.73 -27.12
N GLU A 89 13.88 -19.88 -27.90
CA GLU A 89 13.40 -21.18 -28.39
C GLU A 89 12.96 -22.18 -27.29
N SER A 90 12.78 -21.75 -26.04
CA SER A 90 12.34 -22.64 -24.96
C SER A 90 10.88 -23.09 -25.07
N GLY A 91 10.04 -22.33 -25.78
CA GLY A 91 8.62 -22.62 -26.00
C GLY A 91 7.64 -21.61 -25.39
N LYS A 92 8.11 -20.48 -24.85
CA LYS A 92 7.25 -19.43 -24.24
C LYS A 92 6.10 -18.98 -25.13
N SER A 93 6.40 -18.53 -26.35
CA SER A 93 5.37 -18.11 -27.31
C SER A 93 4.42 -19.24 -27.69
N THR A 94 4.88 -20.49 -27.70
CA THR A 94 4.02 -21.65 -27.94
C THR A 94 3.01 -21.85 -26.81
N ILE A 95 3.41 -21.67 -25.54
CA ILE A 95 2.48 -21.66 -24.39
C ILE A 95 1.43 -20.55 -24.53
N VAL A 96 1.81 -19.37 -25.03
CA VAL A 96 0.86 -18.28 -25.27
C VAL A 96 -0.13 -18.62 -26.38
N LYS A 97 0.34 -19.21 -27.48
CA LYS A 97 -0.53 -19.74 -28.54
C LYS A 97 -1.52 -20.79 -27.98
N GLN A 98 -1.08 -21.65 -27.07
CA GLN A 98 -1.96 -22.62 -26.41
C GLN A 98 -3.05 -21.94 -25.57
N MET A 99 -2.72 -20.91 -24.78
CA MET A 99 -3.74 -20.17 -24.03
C MET A 99 -4.76 -19.50 -24.95
N ARG A 100 -4.33 -19.03 -26.13
CA ARG A 100 -5.27 -18.50 -27.14
C ARG A 100 -6.20 -19.57 -27.69
N ILE A 101 -5.67 -20.75 -28.02
CA ILE A 101 -6.47 -21.89 -28.52
C ILE A 101 -7.47 -22.36 -27.46
N LEU A 102 -7.03 -22.49 -26.21
CA LEU A 102 -7.85 -23.00 -25.12
C LEU A 102 -8.90 -22.00 -24.61
N HIS A 103 -8.60 -20.69 -24.60
CA HIS A 103 -9.38 -19.71 -23.86
C HIS A 103 -9.73 -18.40 -24.61
N VAL A 104 -9.21 -18.18 -25.82
CA VAL A 104 -9.40 -16.93 -26.59
C VAL A 104 -9.81 -17.20 -28.05
N ASN A 105 -10.73 -18.16 -28.26
CA ASN A 105 -11.26 -18.52 -29.58
C ASN A 105 -10.19 -18.80 -30.67
N GLY A 106 -8.98 -19.20 -30.27
CA GLY A 106 -7.89 -19.59 -31.17
C GLY A 106 -7.41 -18.48 -32.11
N PHE A 107 -7.15 -18.88 -33.36
CA PHE A 107 -6.66 -18.02 -34.45
C PHE A 107 -7.74 -17.84 -35.50
N ASN A 108 -8.00 -16.59 -35.88
CA ASN A 108 -9.00 -16.29 -36.91
C ASN A 108 -8.43 -16.55 -38.33
N ALA A 109 -9.30 -16.55 -39.34
CA ALA A 109 -8.93 -16.88 -40.73
C ALA A 109 -7.85 -15.93 -41.31
N GLU A 110 -7.89 -14.65 -40.94
CA GLU A 110 -6.92 -13.65 -41.41
C GLU A 110 -5.54 -13.87 -40.79
N GLU A 111 -5.48 -14.17 -39.49
CA GLU A 111 -4.25 -14.55 -38.79
C GLU A 111 -3.67 -15.85 -39.38
N LYS A 112 -4.52 -16.84 -39.64
CA LYS A 112 -4.09 -18.10 -40.30
C LYS A 112 -3.48 -17.83 -41.66
N LYS A 113 -4.07 -16.93 -42.45
CA LYS A 113 -3.55 -16.54 -43.77
C LYS A 113 -2.19 -15.86 -43.66
N GLN A 114 -2.01 -14.93 -42.72
CA GLN A 114 -0.71 -14.28 -42.48
C GLN A 114 0.37 -15.28 -42.06
N LYS A 115 0.01 -16.31 -41.29
CA LYS A 115 0.94 -17.35 -40.81
C LYS A 115 1.38 -18.35 -41.89
N ILE A 116 0.70 -18.43 -43.03
CA ILE A 116 1.13 -19.26 -44.16
C ILE A 116 2.53 -18.85 -44.60
N GLN A 117 2.80 -17.54 -44.68
CA GLN A 117 4.10 -17.04 -45.11
C GLN A 117 5.21 -17.42 -44.12
N ASP A 118 4.94 -17.32 -42.82
CA ASP A 118 5.88 -17.72 -41.77
C ASP A 118 6.22 -19.22 -41.87
N ILE A 119 5.23 -20.08 -42.12
CA ILE A 119 5.42 -21.53 -42.28
C ILE A 119 6.27 -21.83 -43.52
N LYS A 120 6.00 -21.16 -44.64
CA LYS A 120 6.79 -21.29 -45.87
C LYS A 120 8.24 -20.85 -45.64
N ASN A 121 8.44 -19.74 -44.92
CA ASN A 121 9.76 -19.28 -44.52
C ASN A 121 10.48 -20.29 -43.61
N ASN A 122 9.78 -20.97 -42.70
CA ASN A 122 10.37 -22.03 -41.87
C ASN A 122 10.82 -23.24 -42.71
N ILE A 123 10.06 -23.64 -43.74
CA ILE A 123 10.48 -24.70 -44.68
C ILE A 123 11.77 -24.30 -45.40
N LYS A 124 11.83 -23.06 -45.91
CA LYS A 124 13.01 -22.52 -46.58
C LYS A 124 14.21 -22.49 -45.65
N GLU A 125 14.07 -21.90 -44.47
CA GLU A 125 15.14 -21.83 -43.45
C GLU A 125 15.65 -23.24 -43.10
N ALA A 126 14.75 -24.21 -42.91
CA ALA A 126 15.10 -25.57 -42.54
C ALA A 126 15.97 -26.25 -43.61
N ILE A 127 15.50 -26.30 -44.87
CA ILE A 127 16.24 -27.00 -45.92
C ILE A 127 17.56 -26.30 -46.26
N GLU A 128 17.55 -24.96 -46.32
CA GLU A 128 18.73 -24.15 -46.60
C GLU A 128 19.80 -24.36 -45.53
N THR A 129 19.41 -24.39 -44.26
CA THR A 129 20.33 -24.62 -43.13
C THR A 129 20.94 -26.01 -43.18
N ILE A 130 20.13 -27.06 -43.41
CA ILE A 130 20.61 -28.46 -43.45
C ILE A 130 21.61 -28.63 -44.61
N VAL A 131 21.26 -28.16 -45.80
CA VAL A 131 22.10 -28.31 -47.00
C VAL A 131 23.40 -27.50 -46.88
N THR A 132 23.33 -26.29 -46.30
CA THR A 132 24.53 -25.48 -46.02
C THR A 132 25.46 -26.20 -45.03
N ALA A 133 24.90 -26.84 -44.00
CA ALA A 133 25.68 -27.53 -42.98
C ALA A 133 26.42 -28.77 -43.53
N MET A 134 25.93 -29.41 -44.60
CA MET A 134 26.54 -30.63 -45.16
C MET A 134 28.04 -30.48 -45.45
N SER A 135 28.46 -29.32 -45.97
CA SER A 135 29.87 -29.03 -46.29
C SER A 135 30.68 -28.48 -45.11
N VAL A 136 30.01 -27.94 -44.09
CA VAL A 136 30.62 -27.27 -42.92
C VAL A 136 30.88 -28.26 -41.77
N LEU A 137 30.06 -29.31 -41.67
CA LEU A 137 30.23 -30.37 -40.67
C LEU A 137 31.61 -31.03 -40.76
N VAL A 138 32.12 -31.48 -39.62
CA VAL A 138 33.39 -32.20 -39.53
C VAL A 138 33.15 -33.59 -38.93
N PRO A 139 33.33 -34.69 -39.68
CA PRO A 139 33.57 -34.74 -41.13
C PRO A 139 32.34 -34.26 -41.94
N PRO A 140 32.54 -33.78 -43.18
CA PRO A 140 31.44 -33.32 -44.02
C PRO A 140 30.56 -34.48 -44.48
N VAL A 141 29.28 -34.20 -44.75
CA VAL A 141 28.30 -35.18 -45.22
C VAL A 141 28.07 -35.00 -46.71
N GLN A 142 28.23 -36.08 -47.48
CA GLN A 142 27.98 -36.08 -48.93
C GLN A 142 26.53 -36.46 -49.23
N LEU A 143 26.04 -36.04 -50.40
CA LEU A 143 24.76 -36.55 -50.93
C LEU A 143 24.84 -38.06 -51.15
N ALA A 144 23.76 -38.78 -50.82
CA ALA A 144 23.64 -40.18 -51.17
C ALA A 144 23.42 -40.36 -52.68
N CYS A 145 22.68 -39.45 -53.31
CA CYS A 145 22.50 -39.40 -54.76
C CYS A 145 23.21 -38.16 -55.36
N PRO A 146 24.37 -38.32 -56.03
CA PRO A 146 25.09 -37.20 -56.64
C PRO A 146 24.28 -36.41 -57.68
N ALA A 147 23.25 -37.04 -58.29
CA ALA A 147 22.34 -36.37 -59.21
C ALA A 147 21.52 -35.25 -58.55
N ASN A 148 21.42 -35.22 -57.22
CA ASN A 148 20.74 -34.16 -56.48
C ASN A 148 21.59 -32.88 -56.31
N LYS A 149 22.85 -32.85 -56.79
CA LYS A 149 23.76 -31.70 -56.60
C LYS A 149 23.19 -30.39 -57.13
N PHE A 150 22.59 -30.39 -58.33
CA PHE A 150 21.99 -29.17 -58.89
C PHE A 150 20.84 -28.61 -58.03
N ARG A 151 20.17 -29.47 -57.25
CA ARG A 151 19.10 -29.05 -56.32
C ARG A 151 19.69 -28.34 -55.10
N ILE A 152 20.85 -28.79 -54.60
CA ILE A 152 21.62 -28.07 -53.58
C ILE A 152 21.99 -26.68 -54.11
N ASP A 153 22.56 -26.61 -55.31
CA ASP A 153 22.98 -25.34 -55.92
C ASP A 153 21.78 -24.40 -56.09
N TYR A 154 20.61 -24.93 -56.50
CA TYR A 154 19.36 -24.18 -56.56
C TYR A 154 18.97 -23.58 -55.21
N ILE A 155 18.88 -24.40 -54.15
CA ILE A 155 18.50 -23.93 -52.81
C ILE A 155 19.47 -22.87 -52.27
N LEU A 156 20.78 -23.07 -52.44
CA LEU A 156 21.80 -22.13 -51.98
C LEU A 156 21.79 -20.81 -52.76
N ASN A 157 21.46 -20.82 -54.05
CA ASN A 157 21.33 -19.59 -54.85
C ASN A 157 20.11 -18.75 -54.43
N LEU A 158 19.04 -19.39 -53.94
CA LEU A 158 17.83 -18.73 -53.45
C LEU A 158 17.97 -18.11 -52.06
N ALA A 159 18.99 -18.49 -51.29
CA ALA A 159 19.28 -17.94 -49.96
C ALA A 159 19.38 -16.39 -49.97
N ASN A 160 19.92 -15.83 -51.05
CA ASN A 160 20.26 -14.41 -51.14
C ASN A 160 19.14 -13.52 -51.71
N GLN A 161 17.98 -14.07 -52.09
CA GLN A 161 16.87 -13.31 -52.66
C GLN A 161 15.96 -12.75 -51.55
N LYS A 162 15.77 -11.42 -51.54
CA LYS A 162 14.91 -10.71 -50.55
C LYS A 162 13.42 -10.94 -50.76
N ASP A 163 12.98 -11.03 -52.01
CA ASP A 163 11.58 -11.25 -52.39
C ASP A 163 11.43 -12.65 -53.00
N PHE A 164 11.63 -13.68 -52.16
CA PHE A 164 11.57 -15.06 -52.61
C PHE A 164 10.13 -15.51 -52.85
N GLU A 165 9.81 -15.85 -54.09
CA GLU A 165 8.54 -16.48 -54.45
C GLU A 165 8.60 -18.00 -54.29
N PHE A 166 7.63 -18.55 -53.57
CA PHE A 166 7.54 -19.99 -53.31
C PHE A 166 6.93 -20.73 -54.50
N THR A 167 7.76 -20.99 -55.52
CA THR A 167 7.37 -21.70 -56.75
C THR A 167 7.16 -23.21 -56.52
N PRO A 168 6.39 -23.90 -57.39
CA PRO A 168 6.28 -25.36 -57.34
C PRO A 168 7.64 -26.08 -57.45
N GLU A 169 8.57 -25.51 -58.21
CA GLU A 169 9.94 -26.01 -58.39
C GLU A 169 10.71 -26.03 -57.06
N PHE A 170 10.59 -24.98 -56.24
CA PHE A 170 11.20 -24.94 -54.91
C PHE A 170 10.74 -26.10 -54.02
N TYR A 171 9.43 -26.37 -53.97
CA TYR A 171 8.89 -27.45 -53.16
C TYR A 171 9.36 -28.82 -53.65
N GLU A 172 9.47 -29.02 -54.97
CA GLU A 172 9.95 -30.26 -55.56
C GLU A 172 11.44 -30.49 -55.24
N HIS A 173 12.29 -29.49 -55.39
CA HIS A 173 13.70 -29.58 -55.01
C HIS A 173 13.88 -29.87 -53.52
N THR A 174 13.15 -29.15 -52.68
CA THR A 174 13.16 -29.33 -51.21
C THR A 174 12.74 -30.75 -50.83
N LYS A 175 11.66 -31.26 -51.42
CA LYS A 175 11.14 -32.61 -51.15
C LYS A 175 12.13 -33.69 -51.57
N THR A 176 12.68 -33.61 -52.79
CA THR A 176 13.66 -34.59 -53.26
C THR A 176 14.92 -34.59 -52.41
N LEU A 177 15.41 -33.41 -52.02
CA LEU A 177 16.56 -33.30 -51.13
C LEU A 177 16.26 -33.89 -49.75
N TRP A 178 15.08 -33.63 -49.19
CA TRP A 178 14.70 -34.17 -47.88
C TRP A 178 14.57 -35.71 -47.87
N GLN A 179 14.37 -36.33 -49.03
CA GLN A 179 14.37 -37.79 -49.20
C GLN A 179 15.77 -38.37 -49.44
N ASP A 180 16.79 -37.54 -49.64
CA ASP A 180 18.18 -38.00 -49.81
C ASP A 180 18.76 -38.43 -48.46
N GLU A 181 19.26 -39.66 -48.38
CA GLU A 181 19.85 -40.22 -47.15
C GLU A 181 21.04 -39.40 -46.63
N GLY A 182 21.79 -38.72 -47.49
CA GLY A 182 22.86 -37.82 -47.09
C GLY A 182 22.34 -36.56 -46.41
N VAL A 183 21.24 -36.00 -46.90
CA VAL A 183 20.57 -34.85 -46.28
C VAL A 183 19.93 -35.25 -44.94
N ARG A 184 19.30 -36.43 -44.87
CA ARG A 184 18.79 -37.00 -43.60
C ARG A 184 19.92 -37.25 -42.60
N ALA A 185 21.06 -37.78 -43.04
CA ALA A 185 22.23 -37.96 -42.19
C ALA A 185 22.80 -36.64 -41.65
N CYS A 186 22.76 -35.57 -42.44
CA CYS A 186 23.11 -34.22 -41.98
C CYS A 186 22.13 -33.72 -40.91
N PHE A 187 20.83 -33.90 -41.14
CA PHE A 187 19.78 -33.54 -40.18
C PHE A 187 19.91 -34.27 -38.83
N GLU A 188 20.29 -35.54 -38.83
CA GLU A 188 20.55 -36.30 -37.59
C GLU A 188 21.71 -35.72 -36.76
N ARG A 189 22.60 -34.95 -37.39
CA ARG A 189 23.72 -34.21 -36.77
C ARG A 189 23.38 -32.74 -36.53
N SER A 190 22.10 -32.37 -36.56
CA SER A 190 21.63 -30.99 -36.41
C SER A 190 21.97 -30.33 -35.07
N ASN A 191 22.45 -31.07 -34.08
CA ASN A 191 22.96 -30.50 -32.84
C ASN A 191 24.33 -29.82 -33.00
N GLU A 192 25.05 -30.08 -34.10
CA GLU A 192 26.35 -29.47 -34.43
C GLU A 192 26.21 -28.11 -35.14
N TYR A 193 24.99 -27.69 -35.48
CA TYR A 193 24.67 -26.39 -36.10
C TYR A 193 23.31 -25.86 -35.62
N GLN A 194 22.87 -24.70 -36.13
CA GLN A 194 21.68 -24.01 -35.62
C GLN A 194 20.43 -24.30 -36.46
N LEU A 195 19.79 -25.45 -36.24
CA LEU A 195 18.52 -25.80 -36.90
C LEU A 195 17.29 -25.39 -36.09
N ILE A 196 16.16 -25.15 -36.76
CA ILE A 196 14.86 -24.93 -36.13
C ILE A 196 14.20 -26.26 -35.75
N ASP A 197 13.58 -26.36 -34.57
CA ASP A 197 13.00 -27.64 -34.09
C ASP A 197 11.85 -28.16 -34.96
N CYS A 198 11.14 -27.27 -35.67
CA CYS A 198 10.02 -27.65 -36.53
C CYS A 198 10.44 -28.13 -37.93
N ALA A 199 11.75 -28.24 -38.21
CA ALA A 199 12.29 -28.60 -39.52
C ALA A 199 11.67 -29.91 -40.05
N GLN A 200 11.81 -31.01 -39.32
CA GLN A 200 11.27 -32.31 -39.72
C GLN A 200 9.76 -32.26 -39.93
N TYR A 201 9.02 -31.66 -39.00
CA TYR A 201 7.55 -31.57 -39.08
C TYR A 201 7.05 -30.90 -40.36
N PHE A 202 7.67 -29.80 -40.78
CA PHE A 202 7.25 -29.11 -42.00
C PHE A 202 7.84 -29.72 -43.27
N LEU A 203 9.07 -30.25 -43.22
CA LEU A 203 9.69 -30.92 -44.37
C LEU A 203 8.99 -32.24 -44.72
N ASP A 204 8.48 -32.98 -43.72
CA ASP A 204 7.67 -34.18 -43.96
C ASP A 204 6.28 -33.87 -44.57
N ARG A 205 5.85 -32.61 -44.56
CA ARG A 205 4.53 -32.16 -45.04
C ARG A 205 4.58 -31.14 -46.19
N ILE A 206 5.67 -31.13 -46.95
CA ILE A 206 5.82 -30.23 -48.10
C ILE A 206 4.63 -30.32 -49.07
N ASP A 207 4.12 -31.53 -49.31
CA ASP A 207 3.00 -31.75 -50.23
C ASP A 207 1.68 -31.11 -49.77
N THR A 208 1.49 -30.94 -48.46
CA THR A 208 0.34 -30.27 -47.88
C THR A 208 0.50 -28.75 -47.96
N VAL A 209 1.68 -28.24 -47.60
CA VAL A 209 1.94 -26.79 -47.53
C VAL A 209 2.04 -26.15 -48.93
N LYS A 210 2.41 -26.91 -49.97
CA LYS A 210 2.51 -26.41 -51.35
C LYS A 210 1.17 -26.15 -52.03
N GLN A 211 0.06 -26.66 -51.49
CA GLN A 211 -1.27 -26.47 -52.09
C GLN A 211 -1.71 -25.01 -52.03
N SER A 212 -2.41 -24.53 -53.05
CA SER A 212 -2.88 -23.14 -53.12
C SER A 212 -4.00 -22.81 -52.13
N ASP A 213 -4.76 -23.82 -51.73
CA ASP A 213 -5.85 -23.76 -50.74
C ASP A 213 -5.41 -24.15 -49.32
N TYR A 214 -4.09 -24.32 -49.09
CA TYR A 214 -3.55 -24.67 -47.79
C TYR A 214 -3.96 -23.67 -46.71
N THR A 215 -4.65 -24.17 -45.69
CA THR A 215 -5.01 -23.43 -44.49
C THR A 215 -4.30 -24.07 -43.29
N PRO A 216 -3.45 -23.33 -42.56
CA PRO A 216 -2.72 -23.88 -41.42
C PRO A 216 -3.65 -24.44 -40.34
N THR A 217 -3.36 -25.67 -39.92
CA THR A 217 -3.99 -26.26 -38.73
C THR A 217 -3.45 -25.60 -37.47
N ASP A 218 -4.15 -25.73 -36.35
CA ASP A 218 -3.66 -25.17 -35.08
C ASP A 218 -2.31 -25.80 -34.68
N GLN A 219 -2.07 -27.06 -35.05
CA GLN A 219 -0.78 -27.72 -34.87
C GLN A 219 0.34 -27.05 -35.70
N ASP A 220 0.03 -26.62 -36.92
CA ASP A 220 0.98 -25.88 -37.77
C ASP A 220 1.32 -24.54 -37.16
N LEU A 221 0.33 -23.86 -36.58
CA LEU A 221 0.53 -22.58 -35.91
C LEU A 221 1.37 -22.73 -34.63
N LEU A 222 1.19 -23.82 -33.88
CA LEU A 222 1.98 -24.14 -32.69
C LEU A 222 3.44 -24.45 -33.03
N ARG A 223 3.68 -25.21 -34.11
CA ARG A 223 5.01 -25.58 -34.59
C ARG A 223 5.72 -24.46 -35.36
N CYS A 224 4.95 -23.52 -35.93
CA CYS A 224 5.48 -22.36 -36.65
C CYS A 224 6.36 -21.50 -35.73
N ARG A 225 7.60 -21.29 -36.16
CA ARG A 225 8.62 -20.54 -35.45
C ARG A 225 8.64 -19.10 -35.96
N VAL A 226 8.45 -18.16 -35.03
CA VAL A 226 8.62 -16.73 -35.26
C VAL A 226 9.46 -16.17 -34.12
N LEU A 227 10.46 -15.35 -34.44
CA LEU A 227 11.32 -14.72 -33.43
C LEU A 227 10.56 -13.59 -32.72
N THR A 228 10.33 -13.77 -31.43
CA THR A 228 9.65 -12.79 -30.58
C THR A 228 10.66 -11.74 -30.10
N SER A 229 10.53 -10.49 -30.55
CA SER A 229 11.24 -9.32 -30.02
C SER A 229 10.26 -8.41 -29.29
N GLY A 230 10.61 -7.97 -28.08
CA GLY A 230 9.72 -7.19 -27.21
C GLY A 230 8.88 -8.02 -26.24
N ILE A 231 7.80 -7.41 -25.77
CA ILE A 231 6.86 -7.96 -24.78
C ILE A 231 5.49 -8.06 -25.44
N PHE A 232 4.89 -9.24 -25.38
CA PHE A 232 3.54 -9.50 -25.87
C PHE A 232 2.62 -9.86 -24.71
N GLU A 233 1.43 -9.26 -24.69
CA GLU A 233 0.43 -9.46 -23.64
C GLU A 233 -0.72 -10.31 -24.17
N THR A 234 -1.23 -11.23 -23.36
CA THR A 234 -2.46 -11.97 -23.66
C THR A 234 -3.32 -12.03 -22.41
N ARG A 235 -4.60 -11.68 -22.54
CA ARG A 235 -5.59 -11.72 -21.47
C ARG A 235 -6.63 -12.77 -21.80
N PHE A 236 -6.99 -13.56 -20.81
CA PHE A 236 -8.01 -14.59 -20.95
C PHE A 236 -8.69 -14.86 -19.60
N GLN A 237 -9.86 -15.46 -19.65
CA GLN A 237 -10.63 -15.80 -18.46
C GLN A 237 -10.90 -17.31 -18.44
N VAL A 238 -10.65 -17.94 -17.29
CA VAL A 238 -10.91 -19.37 -17.05
C VAL A 238 -11.73 -19.48 -15.78
N ASP A 239 -12.91 -20.10 -15.84
CA ASP A 239 -13.80 -20.29 -14.68
C ASP A 239 -14.04 -18.99 -13.88
N LYS A 240 -14.25 -17.87 -14.58
CA LYS A 240 -14.44 -16.51 -14.03
C LYS A 240 -13.21 -15.89 -13.34
N VAL A 241 -12.04 -16.53 -13.43
CA VAL A 241 -10.76 -15.99 -12.97
C VAL A 241 -10.02 -15.37 -14.15
N ASN A 242 -9.57 -14.14 -14.00
CA ASN A 242 -8.87 -13.40 -15.05
C ASN A 242 -7.37 -13.69 -14.98
N PHE A 243 -6.77 -13.99 -16.12
CA PHE A 243 -5.33 -14.18 -16.28
C PHE A 243 -4.78 -13.16 -17.27
N HIS A 244 -3.63 -12.60 -16.92
CA HIS A 244 -2.88 -11.70 -17.76
C HIS A 244 -1.45 -12.19 -17.89
N MET A 245 -1.09 -12.61 -19.10
CA MET A 245 0.13 -13.33 -19.36
C MET A 245 1.07 -12.52 -20.25
N PHE A 246 2.35 -12.46 -19.86
CA PHE A 246 3.39 -11.68 -20.54
C PHE A 246 4.42 -12.61 -21.17
N ASP A 247 4.51 -12.62 -22.50
CA ASP A 247 5.56 -13.29 -23.27
C ASP A 247 6.68 -12.32 -23.59
N VAL A 248 7.85 -12.53 -22.97
CA VAL A 248 9.00 -11.65 -23.15
C VAL A 248 10.07 -12.35 -23.96
N GLY A 249 10.67 -11.63 -24.91
CA GLY A 249 11.80 -12.12 -25.70
C GLY A 249 12.90 -12.74 -24.83
N GLY A 250 13.28 -13.99 -25.15
CA GLY A 250 14.20 -14.80 -24.33
C GLY A 250 15.69 -14.72 -24.71
N GLN A 251 15.98 -14.11 -25.87
CA GLN A 251 17.33 -13.92 -26.38
C GLN A 251 18.11 -12.95 -25.50
N ARG A 252 19.44 -13.08 -25.45
CA ARG A 252 20.29 -12.30 -24.53
C ARG A 252 20.04 -10.77 -24.60
N ASP A 253 19.84 -10.23 -25.80
CA ASP A 253 19.62 -8.79 -25.99
C ASP A 253 18.24 -8.30 -25.53
N GLU A 254 17.25 -9.19 -25.45
CA GLU A 254 15.89 -8.88 -25.01
C GLU A 254 15.76 -8.89 -23.47
N ARG A 255 16.69 -9.53 -22.76
CA ARG A 255 16.60 -9.75 -21.30
C ARG A 255 16.60 -8.47 -20.47
N ARG A 256 17.19 -7.37 -20.99
CA ARG A 256 17.17 -6.07 -20.30
C ARG A 256 15.75 -5.51 -20.15
N LYS A 257 14.80 -5.93 -21.00
CA LYS A 257 13.40 -5.50 -20.96
C LYS A 257 12.61 -6.23 -19.86
N TRP A 258 13.10 -7.36 -19.35
CA TRP A 258 12.38 -8.20 -18.39
C TRP A 258 11.99 -7.45 -17.11
N ILE A 259 12.88 -6.56 -16.63
CA ILE A 259 12.65 -5.75 -15.43
C ILE A 259 11.39 -4.88 -15.52
N GLN A 260 10.97 -4.50 -16.74
CA GLN A 260 9.77 -3.68 -16.98
C GLN A 260 8.48 -4.45 -16.63
N CYS A 261 8.54 -5.78 -16.58
CA CYS A 261 7.42 -6.66 -16.32
C CYS A 261 7.40 -7.23 -14.89
N PHE A 262 8.35 -6.87 -14.01
CA PHE A 262 8.48 -7.47 -12.68
C PHE A 262 7.52 -6.90 -11.63
N ASN A 263 6.79 -5.83 -11.96
CA ASN A 263 5.83 -5.23 -11.03
C ASN A 263 4.53 -6.03 -10.96
N ASP A 264 4.10 -6.37 -9.74
CA ASP A 264 2.81 -7.00 -9.43
C ASP A 264 2.55 -8.34 -10.16
N VAL A 265 3.60 -9.14 -10.37
CA VAL A 265 3.51 -10.50 -10.93
C VAL A 265 3.01 -11.46 -9.85
N THR A 266 2.04 -12.32 -10.18
CA THR A 266 1.53 -13.34 -9.25
C THR A 266 2.47 -14.55 -9.19
N ALA A 267 2.92 -15.03 -10.34
CA ALA A 267 3.85 -16.15 -10.45
C ALA A 267 4.66 -16.05 -11.75
N ILE A 268 5.85 -16.66 -11.75
CA ILE A 268 6.68 -16.80 -12.95
C ILE A 268 6.47 -18.19 -13.52
N ILE A 269 6.28 -18.29 -14.83
CA ILE A 269 6.38 -19.56 -15.55
C ILE A 269 7.74 -19.57 -16.26
N PHE A 270 8.67 -20.35 -15.76
CA PHE A 270 10.00 -20.50 -16.34
C PHE A 270 10.03 -21.70 -17.28
N VAL A 271 10.23 -21.46 -18.58
CA VAL A 271 10.16 -22.50 -19.61
C VAL A 271 11.55 -22.92 -20.06
N VAL A 272 11.82 -24.23 -20.02
CA VAL A 272 13.11 -24.87 -20.34
C VAL A 272 12.95 -25.81 -21.54
N ALA A 273 13.86 -25.72 -22.52
CA ALA A 273 13.94 -26.72 -23.59
C ALA A 273 14.77 -27.93 -23.12
N SER A 274 14.12 -28.91 -22.50
CA SER A 274 14.79 -30.07 -21.88
C SER A 274 15.54 -30.93 -22.91
N SER A 275 15.01 -31.00 -24.14
CA SER A 275 15.64 -31.75 -25.24
C SER A 275 16.91 -31.11 -25.81
N SER A 276 17.24 -29.86 -25.45
CA SER A 276 18.38 -29.12 -26.01
C SER A 276 19.69 -29.32 -25.23
N TYR A 277 19.81 -30.39 -24.44
CA TYR A 277 21.01 -30.71 -23.65
C TYR A 277 22.29 -30.93 -24.48
N ASN A 278 22.16 -31.27 -25.76
CA ASN A 278 23.27 -31.51 -26.68
C ASN A 278 23.52 -30.37 -27.68
N MET A 279 22.89 -29.21 -27.48
CA MET A 279 22.93 -28.07 -28.42
C MET A 279 23.56 -26.83 -27.78
N VAL A 280 24.04 -25.91 -28.62
CA VAL A 280 24.59 -24.60 -28.21
C VAL A 280 23.69 -23.42 -28.60
N LEU A 281 23.84 -22.28 -27.93
CA LEU A 281 23.08 -21.05 -28.22
C LEU A 281 23.39 -20.49 -29.61
N ARG A 282 22.39 -19.84 -30.24
CA ARG A 282 22.58 -19.13 -31.52
C ARG A 282 23.51 -17.92 -31.37
N GLU A 283 23.49 -17.28 -30.21
CA GLU A 283 24.18 -16.01 -29.95
C GLU A 283 25.71 -16.14 -29.92
N ASP A 284 26.25 -17.28 -29.47
CA ASP A 284 27.70 -17.48 -29.36
C ASP A 284 28.20 -18.82 -29.96
N ASN A 285 27.30 -19.71 -30.37
CA ASN A 285 27.63 -21.05 -30.87
C ASN A 285 28.59 -21.86 -29.98
N GLN A 286 28.61 -21.56 -28.67
CA GLN A 286 29.54 -22.19 -27.74
C GLN A 286 28.86 -22.62 -26.44
N THR A 287 28.01 -21.77 -25.87
CA THR A 287 27.36 -22.05 -24.58
C THR A 287 26.27 -23.09 -24.78
N ASN A 288 26.30 -24.17 -23.99
CA ASN A 288 25.25 -25.19 -23.98
C ASN A 288 23.88 -24.59 -23.62
N ARG A 289 22.82 -24.94 -24.37
CA ARG A 289 21.48 -24.37 -24.18
C ARG A 289 20.85 -24.70 -22.84
N LEU A 290 21.04 -25.93 -22.34
CA LEU A 290 20.51 -26.35 -21.04
C LEU A 290 21.30 -25.68 -19.89
N GLN A 291 22.61 -25.55 -20.03
CA GLN A 291 23.44 -24.81 -19.07
C GLN A 291 23.06 -23.33 -18.99
N GLU A 292 22.79 -22.68 -20.13
CA GLU A 292 22.27 -21.31 -20.16
C GLU A 292 20.93 -21.21 -19.43
N ALA A 293 20.03 -22.19 -19.62
CA ALA A 293 18.74 -22.20 -18.92
C ALA A 293 18.92 -22.34 -17.39
N LEU A 294 19.86 -23.18 -16.92
CA LEU A 294 20.21 -23.30 -15.51
C LEU A 294 20.79 -21.99 -14.95
N ASN A 295 21.72 -21.36 -15.66
CA ASN A 295 22.30 -20.07 -15.26
C ASN A 295 21.22 -18.97 -15.18
N LEU A 296 20.32 -18.94 -16.17
CA LEU A 296 19.23 -17.99 -16.22
C LEU A 296 18.22 -18.23 -15.09
N PHE A 297 17.87 -19.49 -14.82
CA PHE A 297 17.02 -19.85 -13.69
C PHE A 297 17.65 -19.45 -12.36
N LYS A 298 18.95 -19.72 -12.15
CA LYS A 298 19.69 -19.29 -10.97
C LYS A 298 19.64 -17.77 -10.78
N ASN A 299 19.78 -17.01 -11.86
CA ASN A 299 19.70 -15.55 -11.81
C ASN A 299 18.29 -15.05 -11.48
N ILE A 300 17.24 -15.72 -11.98
CA ILE A 300 15.84 -15.40 -11.68
C ILE A 300 15.48 -15.77 -10.25
N TRP A 301 15.86 -16.97 -9.81
CA TRP A 301 15.61 -17.49 -8.48
C TRP A 301 16.24 -16.59 -7.40
N ASN A 302 17.51 -16.20 -7.59
CA ASN A 302 18.22 -15.35 -6.63
C ASN A 302 17.99 -13.84 -6.86
N ASN A 303 17.08 -13.47 -7.76
CA ASN A 303 16.84 -12.07 -8.08
C ASN A 303 16.18 -11.32 -6.91
N ARG A 304 16.77 -10.21 -6.48
CA ARG A 304 16.25 -9.40 -5.36
C ARG A 304 14.80 -8.93 -5.53
N TRP A 305 14.36 -8.69 -6.77
CA TRP A 305 13.01 -8.23 -7.07
C TRP A 305 11.98 -9.37 -7.12
N LEU A 306 12.43 -10.64 -7.11
CA LEU A 306 11.59 -11.83 -7.29
C LEU A 306 11.64 -12.80 -6.10
N ARG A 307 12.26 -12.42 -4.97
CA ARG A 307 12.47 -13.27 -3.78
C ARG A 307 11.19 -13.83 -3.15
N THR A 308 10.03 -13.21 -3.38
CA THR A 308 8.73 -13.67 -2.87
C THR A 308 7.84 -14.28 -3.94
N ILE A 309 8.32 -14.31 -5.19
CA ILE A 309 7.56 -14.78 -6.34
C ILE A 309 7.95 -16.22 -6.62
N SER A 310 7.00 -17.14 -6.48
CA SER A 310 7.26 -18.55 -6.77
C SER A 310 7.34 -18.79 -8.28
N VAL A 311 8.11 -19.81 -8.64
CA VAL A 311 8.41 -20.16 -10.03
C VAL A 311 7.78 -21.49 -10.36
N ILE A 312 6.85 -21.49 -11.31
CA ILE A 312 6.34 -22.68 -11.97
C ILE A 312 7.32 -23.02 -13.07
N LEU A 313 8.00 -24.15 -12.96
CA LEU A 313 9.06 -24.58 -13.86
C LEU A 313 8.49 -25.54 -14.89
N PHE A 314 8.44 -25.12 -16.16
CA PHE A 314 8.03 -25.95 -17.27
C PHE A 314 9.27 -26.58 -17.93
N LEU A 315 9.47 -27.86 -17.68
CA LEU A 315 10.44 -28.70 -18.37
C LEU A 315 9.82 -29.13 -19.70
N ASN A 316 9.93 -28.24 -20.69
CA ASN A 316 9.27 -28.36 -21.98
C ASN A 316 10.04 -29.29 -22.94
N LYS A 317 9.39 -29.66 -24.05
CA LYS A 317 9.91 -30.51 -25.14
C LYS A 317 10.19 -31.95 -24.69
N GLN A 318 9.29 -32.51 -23.88
CA GLN A 318 9.41 -33.90 -23.41
C GLN A 318 9.31 -34.92 -24.56
N ASP A 319 8.55 -34.61 -25.60
CA ASP A 319 8.47 -35.37 -26.84
C ASP A 319 9.85 -35.55 -27.50
N LEU A 320 10.54 -34.42 -27.74
CA LEU A 320 11.87 -34.43 -28.36
C LEU A 320 12.95 -34.97 -27.42
N LEU A 321 12.78 -34.84 -26.10
CA LEU A 321 13.69 -35.43 -25.13
C LEU A 321 13.60 -36.97 -25.18
N ALA A 322 12.38 -37.51 -25.17
CA ALA A 322 12.15 -38.95 -25.25
C ALA A 322 12.72 -39.54 -26.53
N GLU A 323 12.44 -38.93 -27.69
CA GLU A 323 12.98 -39.35 -28.98
C GLU A 323 14.52 -39.41 -28.96
N LYS A 324 15.16 -38.34 -28.48
CA LYS A 324 16.62 -38.22 -28.47
C LYS A 324 17.31 -39.21 -27.51
N VAL A 325 16.72 -39.41 -26.33
CA VAL A 325 17.22 -40.38 -25.34
C VAL A 325 17.08 -41.81 -25.86
N LEU A 326 15.94 -42.16 -26.47
CA LEU A 326 15.69 -43.49 -27.02
C LEU A 326 16.54 -43.79 -28.26
N ALA A 327 16.82 -42.78 -29.08
CA ALA A 327 17.73 -42.91 -30.23
C ALA A 327 19.16 -43.26 -29.82
N GLY A 328 19.60 -42.85 -28.62
CA GLY A 328 20.89 -43.23 -28.05
C GLY A 328 22.13 -42.66 -28.75
N LYS A 329 21.94 -41.72 -29.70
CA LYS A 329 23.03 -41.12 -30.50
C LYS A 329 23.81 -40.04 -29.75
N SER A 330 23.13 -39.24 -28.93
CA SER A 330 23.75 -38.20 -28.08
C SER A 330 23.40 -38.47 -26.63
N LYS A 331 24.34 -38.99 -25.84
CA LYS A 331 24.08 -39.34 -24.45
C LYS A 331 24.15 -38.10 -23.58
N ILE A 332 23.36 -38.04 -22.50
CA ILE A 332 23.33 -36.85 -21.62
C ILE A 332 24.66 -36.74 -20.88
N GLU A 333 25.26 -37.86 -20.48
CA GLU A 333 26.54 -37.91 -19.77
C GLU A 333 27.73 -37.35 -20.56
N ASP A 334 27.64 -37.25 -21.89
CA ASP A 334 28.67 -36.62 -22.73
C ASP A 334 28.70 -35.08 -22.54
N TYR A 335 27.59 -34.49 -22.07
CA TYR A 335 27.43 -33.06 -21.86
C TYR A 335 27.32 -32.69 -20.37
N PHE A 336 26.72 -33.58 -19.58
CA PHE A 336 26.50 -33.44 -18.14
C PHE A 336 26.98 -34.71 -17.43
N ALA A 337 28.26 -34.73 -17.06
CA ALA A 337 28.93 -35.92 -16.55
C ALA A 337 28.31 -36.48 -15.26
N GLU A 338 27.59 -35.66 -14.48
CA GLU A 338 26.90 -36.13 -13.27
C GLU A 338 25.78 -37.14 -13.58
N PHE A 339 25.20 -37.08 -14.79
CA PHE A 339 24.12 -37.98 -15.20
C PHE A 339 24.54 -39.46 -15.16
N ALA A 340 25.81 -39.77 -15.43
CA ALA A 340 26.33 -41.14 -15.37
C ALA A 340 26.11 -41.79 -14.00
N ARG A 341 26.17 -40.98 -12.92
CA ARG A 341 26.00 -41.43 -11.53
C ARG A 341 24.59 -41.18 -10.99
N TYR A 342 23.75 -40.47 -11.73
CA TYR A 342 22.40 -40.14 -11.31
C TYR A 342 21.51 -41.38 -11.32
N THR A 343 20.77 -41.60 -10.25
CA THR A 343 19.76 -42.66 -10.12
C THR A 343 18.38 -42.03 -10.08
N THR A 344 17.40 -42.66 -10.73
CA THR A 344 16.01 -42.20 -10.69
C THR A 344 15.54 -42.18 -9.22
N PRO A 345 14.93 -41.08 -8.75
CA PRO A 345 14.51 -40.96 -7.37
C PRO A 345 13.25 -41.80 -7.09
N ASP A 346 13.09 -42.24 -5.84
CA ASP A 346 11.98 -43.12 -5.44
C ASP A 346 10.61 -42.45 -5.54
N ASP A 347 10.57 -41.11 -5.52
CA ASP A 347 9.36 -40.29 -5.68
C ASP A 347 8.96 -40.08 -7.15
N ALA A 348 9.71 -40.67 -8.10
CA ALA A 348 9.42 -40.52 -9.51
C ALA A 348 8.09 -41.19 -9.90
N THR A 349 7.21 -40.40 -10.51
CA THR A 349 5.95 -40.86 -11.10
C THR A 349 6.11 -40.90 -12.64
N PRO A 350 6.53 -42.03 -13.23
CA PRO A 350 6.59 -42.19 -14.68
C PRO A 350 5.18 -42.23 -15.29
N GLU A 351 5.05 -41.79 -16.55
CA GLU A 351 3.80 -41.95 -17.29
C GLU A 351 3.57 -43.42 -17.67
N GLN A 352 2.31 -43.82 -17.89
CA GLN A 352 1.99 -45.20 -18.27
C GLN A 352 2.68 -45.56 -19.60
N GLY A 353 3.53 -46.59 -19.56
CA GLY A 353 4.29 -47.04 -20.73
C GLY A 353 5.57 -46.26 -21.03
N GLU A 354 5.99 -45.33 -20.15
CA GLU A 354 7.24 -44.60 -20.32
C GLU A 354 8.48 -45.49 -20.12
N ASP A 355 9.47 -45.36 -21.01
CA ASP A 355 10.73 -46.09 -20.90
C ASP A 355 11.55 -45.56 -19.71
N PRO A 356 12.10 -46.43 -18.83
CA PRO A 356 12.89 -46.02 -17.67
C PRO A 356 14.06 -45.09 -17.99
N ARG A 357 14.64 -45.17 -19.20
CA ARG A 357 15.71 -44.27 -19.65
C ARG A 357 15.22 -42.85 -19.81
N VAL A 358 14.00 -42.67 -20.32
CA VAL A 358 13.35 -41.36 -20.47
C VAL A 358 12.99 -40.79 -19.10
N THR A 359 12.45 -41.62 -18.20
CA THR A 359 12.17 -41.21 -16.82
C THR A 359 13.44 -40.72 -16.13
N ARG A 360 14.53 -41.51 -16.18
CA ARG A 360 15.81 -41.11 -15.60
C ARG A 360 16.33 -39.78 -16.17
N ALA A 361 16.25 -39.61 -17.49
CA ALA A 361 16.70 -38.40 -18.17
C ALA A 361 15.90 -37.14 -17.78
N LYS A 362 14.57 -37.21 -17.80
CA LYS A 362 13.73 -36.04 -17.48
C LYS A 362 13.84 -35.64 -15.99
N TYR A 363 13.94 -36.62 -15.09
CA TYR A 363 14.11 -36.37 -13.66
C TYR A 363 15.51 -35.83 -13.32
N PHE A 364 16.56 -36.26 -14.01
CA PHE A 364 17.87 -35.64 -13.88
C PHE A 364 17.80 -34.14 -14.17
N ILE A 365 17.21 -33.77 -15.31
CA ILE A 365 17.07 -32.36 -15.70
C ILE A 365 16.23 -31.61 -14.66
N ARG A 366 15.12 -32.19 -14.18
CA ARG A 366 14.32 -31.63 -13.08
C ARG A 366 15.19 -31.31 -11.87
N ASP A 367 16.00 -32.26 -11.45
CA ASP A 367 16.78 -32.17 -10.22
C ASP A 367 17.94 -31.18 -10.33
N GLU A 368 18.49 -30.93 -11.53
CA GLU A 368 19.44 -29.84 -11.76
C GLU A 368 18.82 -28.46 -11.43
N PHE A 369 17.56 -28.22 -11.81
CA PHE A 369 16.86 -26.98 -11.46
C PHE A 369 16.42 -26.95 -9.99
N LEU A 370 15.95 -28.08 -9.45
CA LEU A 370 15.57 -28.16 -8.04
C LEU A 370 16.77 -27.95 -7.13
N ARG A 371 17.97 -28.43 -7.49
CA ARG A 371 19.20 -28.16 -6.76
C ARG A 371 19.47 -26.67 -6.62
N ILE A 372 19.16 -25.88 -7.66
CA ILE A 372 19.30 -24.42 -7.61
C ILE A 372 18.25 -23.83 -6.67
N SER A 373 17.00 -24.27 -6.74
CA SER A 373 15.93 -23.70 -5.93
C SER A 373 16.04 -24.05 -4.44
N THR A 374 16.56 -25.24 -4.11
CA THR A 374 16.77 -25.67 -2.72
C THR A 374 18.06 -25.14 -2.11
N ALA A 375 19.06 -24.72 -2.91
CA ALA A 375 20.35 -24.25 -2.40
C ALA A 375 20.29 -22.91 -1.65
N SER A 376 19.32 -22.04 -1.96
CA SER A 376 19.21 -20.68 -1.41
C SER A 376 18.05 -20.54 -0.40
N GLY A 377 17.53 -21.64 0.13
CA GLY A 377 16.19 -21.74 0.73
C GLY A 377 15.94 -20.88 1.97
N ASP A 378 15.42 -19.66 1.77
CA ASP A 378 14.82 -18.79 2.79
C ASP A 378 13.31 -19.07 3.02
N GLY A 379 12.75 -20.07 2.32
CA GLY A 379 11.35 -20.49 2.44
C GLY A 379 10.30 -19.51 1.91
N ARG A 380 10.72 -18.38 1.32
CA ARG A 380 9.84 -17.26 0.91
C ARG A 380 9.12 -17.50 -0.41
N HIS A 381 9.68 -18.33 -1.29
CA HIS A 381 9.07 -18.74 -2.55
C HIS A 381 9.43 -20.18 -2.93
N TYR A 382 8.63 -20.79 -3.80
CA TYR A 382 8.73 -22.21 -4.12
C TYR A 382 8.95 -22.45 -5.61
N CYS A 383 9.55 -23.58 -5.95
CA CYS A 383 9.66 -24.04 -7.33
C CYS A 383 8.68 -25.20 -7.55
N TYR A 384 7.81 -25.09 -8.55
CA TYR A 384 6.83 -26.13 -8.91
C TYR A 384 7.18 -26.71 -10.28
N PRO A 385 7.91 -27.84 -10.34
CA PRO A 385 8.32 -28.45 -11.60
C PRO A 385 7.17 -29.21 -12.26
N HIS A 386 6.97 -28.99 -13.55
CA HIS A 386 6.05 -29.73 -14.41
C HIS A 386 6.75 -30.16 -15.70
N PHE A 387 6.54 -31.40 -16.10
CA PHE A 387 6.95 -31.92 -17.41
C PHE A 387 5.93 -31.52 -18.46
N THR A 388 6.37 -30.81 -19.51
CA THR A 388 5.45 -30.21 -20.49
C THR A 388 5.81 -30.51 -21.94
N CYS A 389 4.78 -30.58 -22.77
CA CYS A 389 4.89 -30.59 -24.22
C CYS A 389 4.04 -29.44 -24.77
N ALA A 390 4.67 -28.28 -25.03
CA ALA A 390 3.96 -27.06 -25.43
C ALA A 390 3.17 -27.20 -26.74
N VAL A 391 3.49 -28.20 -27.57
CA VAL A 391 2.81 -28.49 -28.84
C VAL A 391 1.69 -29.53 -28.68
N ASP A 392 1.48 -30.05 -27.48
CA ASP A 392 0.36 -30.90 -27.09
C ASP A 392 -0.64 -30.06 -26.28
N THR A 393 -1.78 -29.78 -26.90
CA THR A 393 -2.85 -28.97 -26.32
C THR A 393 -3.45 -29.59 -25.07
N GLU A 394 -3.52 -30.92 -24.98
CA GLU A 394 -4.11 -31.62 -23.85
C GLU A 394 -3.13 -31.68 -22.67
N ASN A 395 -1.84 -31.89 -22.93
CA ASN A 395 -0.80 -31.77 -21.90
C ASN A 395 -0.81 -30.37 -21.26
N ILE A 396 -0.83 -29.30 -22.07
CA ILE A 396 -0.86 -27.92 -21.54
C ILE A 396 -2.16 -27.62 -20.81
N ARG A 397 -3.32 -28.14 -21.26
CA ARG A 397 -4.58 -28.00 -20.53
C ARG A 397 -4.48 -28.57 -19.12
N ARG A 398 -3.95 -29.79 -18.97
CA ARG A 398 -3.79 -30.46 -17.66
C ARG A 398 -2.82 -29.71 -16.76
N VAL A 399 -1.61 -29.43 -17.28
CA VAL A 399 -0.57 -28.73 -16.52
C VAL A 399 -1.02 -27.33 -16.10
N PHE A 400 -1.73 -26.61 -16.97
CA PHE A 400 -2.24 -25.28 -16.61
C PHE A 400 -3.33 -25.32 -15.55
N ASN A 401 -4.18 -26.36 -15.55
CA ASN A 401 -5.15 -26.58 -14.46
C ASN A 401 -4.45 -26.86 -13.13
N ASP A 402 -3.38 -27.65 -13.11
CA ASP A 402 -2.58 -27.87 -11.90
C ASP A 402 -1.92 -26.57 -11.43
N CYS A 403 -1.38 -25.78 -12.37
CA CYS A 403 -0.81 -24.46 -12.10
C CYS A 403 -1.84 -23.49 -11.54
N ARG A 404 -3.08 -23.53 -12.02
CA ARG A 404 -4.18 -22.68 -11.52
C ARG A 404 -4.40 -22.91 -10.03
N ASP A 405 -4.47 -24.17 -9.60
CA ASP A 405 -4.67 -24.51 -8.20
C ASP A 405 -3.49 -24.03 -7.33
N ILE A 406 -2.26 -24.13 -7.85
CA ILE A 406 -1.06 -23.57 -7.21
C ILE A 406 -1.15 -22.04 -7.12
N ILE A 407 -1.50 -21.36 -8.21
CA ILE A 407 -1.60 -19.89 -8.29
C ILE A 407 -2.69 -19.37 -7.34
N GLN A 408 -3.84 -20.04 -7.30
CA GLN A 408 -4.92 -19.71 -6.36
C GLN A 408 -4.47 -19.90 -4.91
N ARG A 409 -3.79 -21.02 -4.60
CA ARG A 409 -3.19 -21.24 -3.28
C ARG A 409 -2.13 -20.20 -2.93
N MET A 410 -1.28 -19.79 -3.88
CA MET A 410 -0.27 -18.76 -3.67
C MET A 410 -0.88 -17.38 -3.40
N HIS A 411 -1.88 -16.99 -4.20
CA HIS A 411 -2.61 -15.74 -4.02
C HIS A 411 -3.33 -15.71 -2.66
N LEU A 412 -3.92 -16.84 -2.28
CA LEU A 412 -4.51 -17.00 -0.96
C LEU A 412 -3.45 -17.06 0.15
N ARG A 413 -2.26 -17.66 -0.06
CA ARG A 413 -1.15 -17.75 0.92
C ARG A 413 -0.52 -16.38 1.22
N GLN A 414 -0.39 -15.53 0.21
CA GLN A 414 -0.06 -14.11 0.42
C GLN A 414 -1.13 -13.36 1.22
N THR A 415 -2.36 -13.89 1.28
CA THR A 415 -3.46 -13.40 2.10
C THR A 415 -3.53 -14.10 3.48
N TYR A 416 -2.97 -15.31 3.63
CA TYR A 416 -3.07 -16.20 4.81
C TYR A 416 -1.99 -16.02 5.89
N THR A 417 -0.95 -15.21 5.68
CA THR A 417 -0.06 -14.74 6.77
C THR A 417 -0.85 -14.06 7.91
N TYR A 418 -2.07 -13.62 7.61
CA TYR A 418 -3.05 -13.10 8.56
C TYR A 418 -3.65 -14.14 9.52
N LEU A 419 -3.75 -15.41 9.09
CA LEU A 419 -4.37 -16.49 9.86
C LEU A 419 -3.35 -17.29 10.69
N GLU A 420 -2.12 -17.44 10.19
CA GLU A 420 -1.02 -18.09 10.94
C GLU A 420 -0.70 -17.33 12.26
N PHE A 421 -0.84 -16.00 12.23
CA PHE A 421 -0.65 -15.14 13.41
C PHE A 421 -1.77 -15.34 14.46
N ILE A 422 -3.00 -15.60 14.03
CA ILE A 422 -4.15 -15.84 14.91
C ILE A 422 -4.04 -17.23 15.59
N THR A 423 -3.57 -18.24 14.86
CA THR A 423 -3.35 -19.58 15.42
C THR A 423 -2.25 -19.58 16.48
N HIS A 424 -1.17 -18.82 16.26
CA HIS A 424 -0.10 -18.65 17.24
C HIS A 424 -0.59 -17.95 18.52
N PHE A 425 -1.40 -16.88 18.36
CA PHE A 425 -2.00 -16.13 19.45
C PHE A 425 -2.87 -16.97 20.41
N TYR A 426 -3.68 -17.91 19.89
CA TYR A 426 -4.52 -18.76 20.74
C TYR A 426 -3.76 -19.89 21.45
N MET A 427 -2.66 -20.38 20.87
CA MET A 427 -1.83 -21.42 21.48
C MET A 427 -0.93 -20.87 22.61
N THR A 428 -0.44 -19.63 22.49
CA THR A 428 0.34 -18.97 23.56
C THR A 428 -0.51 -18.55 24.76
N GLU A 429 -1.82 -18.36 24.58
CA GLU A 429 -2.79 -18.02 25.64
C GLU A 429 -3.31 -19.24 26.44
N GLY A 430 -2.73 -20.43 26.22
CA GLY A 430 -3.07 -21.63 27.00
C GLY A 430 -4.45 -22.23 26.69
N VAL A 431 -5.03 -21.91 25.53
CA VAL A 431 -6.27 -22.52 25.05
C VAL A 431 -5.96 -23.90 24.49
N GLU A 432 -6.65 -24.93 25.01
CA GLU A 432 -6.50 -26.33 24.58
C GLU A 432 -6.59 -26.45 23.04
N PRO A 433 -5.68 -27.19 22.38
CA PRO A 433 -5.64 -27.32 20.92
C PRO A 433 -6.99 -27.71 20.31
N ALA A 434 -7.80 -28.50 21.03
CA ALA A 434 -9.15 -28.90 20.63
C ALA A 434 -10.17 -27.73 20.59
N GLN A 435 -10.02 -26.71 21.45
CA GLN A 435 -10.90 -25.53 21.50
C GLN A 435 -10.43 -24.44 20.52
N VAL A 436 -9.11 -24.34 20.30
CA VAL A 436 -8.54 -23.54 19.20
C VAL A 436 -8.96 -24.14 17.86
N GLN A 437 -8.85 -25.47 17.71
CA GLN A 437 -9.48 -26.22 16.63
C GLN A 437 -10.95 -25.84 16.57
N GLU A 438 -11.82 -26.09 17.54
CA GLU A 438 -13.26 -25.83 17.38
C GLU A 438 -13.65 -24.39 16.96
N ARG A 439 -12.95 -23.34 17.43
CA ARG A 439 -13.25 -21.95 17.04
C ARG A 439 -12.70 -21.57 15.67
N VAL A 440 -11.51 -22.05 15.35
CA VAL A 440 -10.84 -21.83 14.06
C VAL A 440 -11.48 -22.76 13.02
N GLU A 441 -11.66 -24.05 13.34
CA GLU A 441 -12.43 -25.11 12.68
C GLU A 441 -13.93 -24.83 12.52
N ASN A 442 -14.67 -24.06 13.29
CA ASN A 442 -16.09 -23.87 12.88
C ASN A 442 -16.21 -22.85 11.72
N HIS A 443 -15.24 -21.95 11.59
CA HIS A 443 -15.10 -21.06 10.43
C HIS A 443 -14.28 -21.71 9.30
N LEU A 444 -13.24 -22.49 9.65
CA LEU A 444 -12.41 -23.24 8.73
C LEU A 444 -12.97 -24.60 8.37
N LYS A 445 -13.72 -25.38 9.16
CA LYS A 445 -14.31 -26.71 8.78
C LYS A 445 -15.18 -26.56 7.54
N SER A 446 -15.92 -25.47 7.42
CA SER A 446 -16.68 -25.17 6.20
C SER A 446 -15.76 -25.05 4.95
N LEU A 447 -14.48 -24.66 5.13
CA LEU A 447 -13.47 -24.45 4.09
C LEU A 447 -12.34 -25.53 4.03
N LEU A 448 -12.03 -26.22 5.13
CA LEU A 448 -10.95 -27.18 5.38
C LEU A 448 -11.45 -28.62 5.36
N ILE A 449 -12.72 -28.93 5.70
CA ILE A 449 -13.29 -30.28 5.50
C ILE A 449 -13.18 -30.70 4.04
N LYS A 450 -13.00 -29.74 3.13
CA LYS A 450 -12.74 -30.01 1.73
C LYS A 450 -11.27 -30.27 1.39
N HIS A 451 -10.24 -29.79 2.13
CA HIS A 451 -8.89 -29.64 1.56
C HIS A 451 -7.58 -29.66 2.41
N PHE A 452 -7.43 -30.14 3.66
CA PHE A 452 -6.05 -30.16 4.25
C PHE A 452 -5.68 -31.26 5.29
N ASP A 453 -4.40 -31.69 5.25
CA ASP A 453 -3.75 -32.82 5.97
C ASP A 453 -2.79 -32.35 7.10
N PRO A 454 -2.82 -32.95 8.31
CA PRO A 454 -2.10 -32.47 9.51
C PRO A 454 -0.61 -32.85 9.68
N GLN A 455 0.02 -33.66 8.82
CA GLN A 455 1.29 -34.33 9.19
C GLN A 455 2.61 -33.50 9.17
N LYS A 456 2.62 -32.17 8.98
CA LYS A 456 3.88 -31.41 8.76
C LYS A 456 4.14 -30.20 9.69
N ALA A 457 3.45 -30.11 10.83
CA ALA A 457 3.51 -28.92 11.69
C ALA A 457 4.78 -28.78 12.56
N ASP A 458 5.51 -29.86 12.85
CA ASP A 458 6.46 -29.86 13.97
C ASP A 458 7.92 -29.46 13.63
N SER A 459 8.31 -29.28 12.36
CA SER A 459 9.73 -29.15 11.99
C SER A 459 10.28 -27.72 11.82
N ILE A 460 9.54 -26.67 12.20
CA ILE A 460 9.91 -25.27 11.87
C ILE A 460 10.62 -24.50 13.03
N PHE A 461 10.68 -25.04 14.25
CA PHE A 461 10.92 -24.19 15.43
C PHE A 461 12.36 -23.98 15.95
N THR A 462 13.43 -24.35 15.25
CA THR A 462 14.74 -24.49 15.95
C THR A 462 15.91 -23.56 15.66
N VAL A 463 15.93 -22.54 14.77
CA VAL A 463 17.24 -21.84 14.54
C VAL A 463 17.27 -20.31 14.33
N GLU A 464 16.23 -19.58 13.93
CA GLU A 464 16.46 -18.24 13.34
C GLU A 464 16.27 -17.04 14.30
N GLY A 465 17.12 -16.93 15.32
CA GLY A 465 17.13 -15.81 16.27
C GLY A 465 18.23 -14.75 16.08
N GLU A 466 19.26 -14.99 15.28
CA GLU A 466 20.41 -14.09 15.18
C GLU A 466 20.87 -13.94 13.72
N LEU A 467 21.30 -12.73 13.32
CA LEU A 467 21.88 -12.34 12.02
C LEU A 467 20.99 -11.54 11.05
N ILE A 468 20.29 -10.51 11.55
CA ILE A 468 20.09 -9.25 10.79
C ILE A 468 20.37 -8.06 11.70
N SER A 469 21.54 -8.06 12.35
CA SER A 469 22.17 -6.88 12.92
C SER A 469 23.31 -6.50 11.98
N ASP A 470 23.08 -5.52 11.10
CA ASP A 470 24.10 -4.61 10.54
C ASP A 470 23.59 -4.00 9.22
N ALA A 471 22.92 -2.84 9.32
CA ALA A 471 22.96 -1.78 8.30
C ALA A 471 22.11 -0.61 8.80
N GLY A 472 22.78 0.36 9.43
CA GLY A 472 22.18 1.62 9.84
C GLY A 472 21.88 2.51 8.63
N TYR A 473 20.62 2.58 8.23
CA TYR A 473 20.03 3.67 7.46
C TYR A 473 18.53 3.70 7.78
N GLN A 474 18.13 4.52 8.75
CA GLN A 474 16.77 4.58 9.29
C GLN A 474 15.96 5.80 8.80
N GLY A 475 16.53 6.71 8.01
CA GLY A 475 15.88 7.98 7.64
C GLY A 475 15.49 8.17 6.17
N GLU A 476 15.93 7.30 5.26
CA GLU A 476 15.76 7.52 3.82
C GLU A 476 15.22 6.23 3.19
N ILE A 477 14.27 6.35 2.24
CA ILE A 477 13.42 5.28 1.65
C ILE A 477 12.12 5.13 2.48
N THR A 478 10.95 5.65 2.12
CA THR A 478 10.19 5.48 0.87
C THR A 478 8.91 6.31 0.97
N SER A 479 8.26 6.65 -0.14
CA SER A 479 6.90 7.22 -0.09
C SER A 479 5.96 6.33 0.74
N VAL A 480 5.00 6.91 1.46
CA VAL A 480 4.04 6.19 2.33
C VAL A 480 3.43 4.96 1.64
N SER A 481 3.21 5.04 0.32
CA SER A 481 2.65 3.95 -0.48
C SER A 481 3.54 2.71 -0.58
N THR A 482 4.87 2.87 -0.62
CA THR A 482 5.80 1.73 -0.78
C THR A 482 6.07 1.03 0.55
N ALA A 483 6.17 1.80 1.65
CA ALA A 483 6.34 1.24 2.99
C ALA A 483 5.11 0.42 3.44
N CYS A 484 3.90 0.84 3.05
CA CYS A 484 2.65 0.16 3.40
C CYS A 484 2.36 -1.12 2.59
N GLN A 485 3.15 -1.43 1.54
CA GLN A 485 2.97 -2.62 0.70
C GLN A 485 3.71 -3.86 1.19
N GLN A 486 4.74 -3.69 2.04
CA GLN A 486 5.55 -4.78 2.58
C GLN A 486 5.44 -4.80 4.11
N LEU A 487 4.93 -5.90 4.68
CA LEU A 487 4.66 -5.98 6.12
C LEU A 487 5.92 -5.79 6.98
N GLU A 488 7.07 -6.31 6.55
CA GLU A 488 8.34 -6.19 7.29
C GLU A 488 8.81 -4.73 7.35
N VAL A 489 8.73 -4.02 6.22
CA VAL A 489 9.04 -2.58 6.14
C VAL A 489 8.03 -1.79 6.96
N PHE A 490 6.74 -2.05 6.79
CA PHE A 490 5.66 -1.39 7.54
C PHE A 490 5.82 -1.60 9.04
N SER A 491 6.10 -2.82 9.50
CA SER A 491 6.28 -3.15 10.92
C SER A 491 7.50 -2.45 11.51
N ARG A 492 8.60 -2.36 10.75
CA ARG A 492 9.80 -1.65 11.19
C ARG A 492 9.56 -0.14 11.30
N VAL A 493 8.91 0.46 10.30
CA VAL A 493 8.57 1.89 10.30
C VAL A 493 7.55 2.19 11.40
N LEU A 494 6.53 1.34 11.56
CA LEU A 494 5.55 1.39 12.66
C LEU A 494 6.27 1.39 14.01
N ARG A 495 7.21 0.47 14.24
CA ARG A 495 8.00 0.40 15.48
C ARG A 495 8.80 1.67 15.72
N THR A 496 9.55 2.15 14.73
CA THR A 496 10.37 3.36 14.88
C THR A 496 9.51 4.60 15.12
N SER A 497 8.40 4.75 14.39
CA SER A 497 7.50 5.88 14.58
C SER A 497 6.78 5.82 15.93
N LEU A 498 6.39 4.64 16.41
CA LEU A 498 5.84 4.47 17.76
C LEU A 498 6.87 4.84 18.83
N ALA A 499 8.13 4.44 18.69
CA ALA A 499 9.20 4.86 19.60
C ALA A 499 9.37 6.38 19.62
N THR A 500 9.43 7.02 18.45
CA THR A 500 9.51 8.49 18.34
C THR A 500 8.31 9.21 18.96
N LEU A 501 7.12 8.63 18.88
CA LEU A 501 5.91 9.18 19.52
C LEU A 501 5.94 9.05 21.05
N LEU A 502 6.57 8.00 21.58
CA LEU A 502 6.69 7.77 23.02
C LEU A 502 7.81 8.60 23.66
N ASP A 503 8.93 8.82 22.97
CA ASP A 503 10.14 9.45 23.53
C ASP A 503 10.01 10.96 23.82
N GLY A 504 8.97 11.64 23.35
CA GLY A 504 8.84 13.11 23.50
C GLY A 504 7.53 13.64 24.07
N GLY A 505 6.74 12.78 24.73
CA GLY A 505 5.52 13.19 25.41
C GLY A 505 4.46 13.83 24.49
N GLU A 506 3.57 14.63 25.08
CA GLU A 506 2.37 15.14 24.40
C GLU A 506 2.67 16.18 23.30
N GLN A 507 3.78 16.92 23.41
CA GLN A 507 4.23 17.87 22.37
C GLN A 507 4.72 17.17 21.09
N ASN A 508 5.51 16.09 21.22
CA ASN A 508 5.95 15.32 20.05
C ASN A 508 4.80 14.49 19.46
N LEU A 509 3.83 14.08 20.27
CA LEU A 509 2.61 13.44 19.78
C LEU A 509 1.88 14.37 18.80
N GLU A 510 1.60 15.62 19.16
CA GLU A 510 0.90 16.55 18.26
C GLU A 510 1.66 16.80 16.94
N LYS A 511 2.99 16.91 17.01
CA LYS A 511 3.85 17.16 15.84
C LYS A 511 3.95 15.96 14.89
N ASN A 512 4.14 14.76 15.42
CA ASN A 512 4.49 13.58 14.61
C ASN A 512 3.28 12.68 14.29
N LEU A 513 2.18 12.82 15.04
CA LEU A 513 0.96 12.04 14.83
C LEU A 513 0.38 12.17 13.42
N PRO A 514 0.33 13.34 12.74
CA PRO A 514 -0.26 13.44 11.41
C PRO A 514 0.45 12.58 10.36
N GLU A 515 1.78 12.50 10.40
CA GLU A 515 2.56 11.67 9.47
C GLU A 515 2.40 10.18 9.78
N PHE A 516 2.44 9.84 11.07
CA PHE A 516 2.20 8.48 11.55
C PHE A 516 0.79 7.98 11.19
N ALA A 517 -0.24 8.77 11.48
CA ALA A 517 -1.63 8.42 11.21
C ALA A 517 -1.91 8.37 9.70
N LYS A 518 -1.26 9.21 8.89
CA LYS A 518 -1.33 9.12 7.42
C LYS A 518 -0.77 7.80 6.89
N MET A 519 0.31 7.30 7.49
CA MET A 519 0.89 6.00 7.16
C MET A 519 -0.04 4.86 7.58
N VAL A 520 -0.50 4.86 8.84
CA VAL A 520 -1.36 3.78 9.38
C VAL A 520 -2.71 3.73 8.66
N CYS A 521 -3.33 4.88 8.41
CA CYS A 521 -4.61 5.00 7.71
C CYS A 521 -4.50 4.91 6.18
N HIS A 522 -3.36 4.52 5.61
CA HIS A 522 -3.19 4.40 4.16
C HIS A 522 -4.11 3.32 3.56
N GLY A 523 -4.34 2.23 4.29
CA GLY A 523 -5.29 1.18 3.94
C GLY A 523 -5.95 0.56 5.17
N GLU A 524 -7.10 -0.09 4.97
CA GLU A 524 -7.83 -0.75 6.08
C GLU A 524 -7.01 -1.87 6.74
N HIS A 525 -6.18 -2.58 5.96
CA HIS A 525 -5.32 -3.66 6.47
C HIS A 525 -4.13 -3.14 7.28
N THR A 526 -3.51 -2.03 6.88
CA THR A 526 -2.45 -1.37 7.67
C THR A 526 -3.01 -0.76 8.94
N TYR A 527 -4.22 -0.20 8.86
CA TYR A 527 -4.93 0.33 10.02
C TYR A 527 -5.25 -0.78 11.02
N LEU A 528 -5.81 -1.90 10.54
CA LEU A 528 -6.12 -3.06 11.37
C LEU A 528 -4.87 -3.66 12.02
N PHE A 529 -3.77 -3.82 11.27
CA PHE A 529 -2.50 -4.32 11.80
C PHE A 529 -1.95 -3.40 12.89
N ALA A 530 -1.88 -2.10 12.64
CA ALA A 530 -1.37 -1.14 13.62
C ALA A 530 -2.26 -1.09 14.87
N GLN A 531 -3.58 -1.08 14.71
CA GLN A 531 -4.52 -1.08 15.84
C GLN A 531 -4.45 -2.39 16.65
N ALA A 532 -4.24 -3.54 16.01
CA ALA A 532 -4.02 -4.80 16.71
C ALA A 532 -2.73 -4.75 17.55
N MET A 533 -1.62 -4.27 16.97
CA MET A 533 -0.35 -4.10 17.68
C MET A 533 -0.48 -3.13 18.86
N MET A 534 -1.11 -1.97 18.64
CA MET A 534 -1.35 -0.99 19.71
C MET A 534 -2.29 -1.53 20.79
N SER A 535 -3.28 -2.37 20.44
CA SER A 535 -4.18 -3.01 21.41
C SER A 535 -3.44 -3.99 22.32
N ILE A 536 -2.55 -4.82 21.75
CA ILE A 536 -1.70 -5.76 22.51
C ILE A 536 -0.76 -4.98 23.45
N LEU A 537 -0.01 -4.03 22.91
CA LEU A 537 0.91 -3.20 23.69
C LEU A 537 0.20 -2.35 24.75
N ALA A 538 -1.10 -2.05 24.55
CA ALA A 538 -1.92 -1.34 25.53
C ALA A 538 -2.40 -2.21 26.71
N GLN A 539 -2.11 -3.52 26.72
CA GLN A 539 -2.39 -4.42 27.85
C GLN A 539 -1.31 -4.35 28.93
N GLU A 540 -0.12 -3.86 28.59
CA GLU A 540 0.99 -3.72 29.53
C GLU A 540 0.65 -2.72 30.65
N GLU A 541 0.88 -3.11 31.90
CA GLU A 541 0.62 -2.26 33.08
C GLU A 541 1.49 -1.00 33.08
N GLN A 542 2.71 -1.11 32.55
CA GLN A 542 3.65 0.00 32.42
C GLN A 542 3.70 0.48 30.96
N GLY A 543 3.28 1.73 30.72
CA GLY A 543 3.33 2.36 29.39
C GLY A 543 2.19 2.01 28.44
N GLY A 544 1.36 1.00 28.74
CA GLY A 544 0.22 0.62 27.89
C GLY A 544 -0.85 1.71 27.74
N SER A 545 -0.99 2.60 28.72
CA SER A 545 -1.90 3.76 28.64
C SER A 545 -1.49 4.75 27.54
N ALA A 546 -0.19 4.97 27.34
CA ALA A 546 0.33 5.82 26.27
C ALA A 546 0.06 5.21 24.90
N MET A 547 0.23 3.89 24.77
CA MET A 547 -0.09 3.17 23.54
C MET A 547 -1.59 3.24 23.21
N ARG A 548 -2.44 3.08 24.23
CA ARG A 548 -3.89 3.24 24.09
C ARG A 548 -4.26 4.63 23.60
N ARG A 549 -3.61 5.68 24.12
CA ARG A 549 -3.79 7.06 23.65
C ARG A 549 -3.41 7.22 22.18
N ILE A 550 -2.26 6.69 21.75
CA ILE A 550 -1.86 6.74 20.33
C ILE A 550 -2.89 6.04 19.43
N GLY A 551 -3.38 4.86 19.84
CA GLY A 551 -4.43 4.15 19.11
C GLY A 551 -5.72 4.95 18.95
N GLN A 552 -6.14 5.65 20.01
CA GLN A 552 -7.32 6.53 20.00
C GLN A 552 -7.14 7.77 19.10
N GLU A 553 -5.96 8.38 19.11
CA GLU A 553 -5.66 9.52 18.22
C GLU A 553 -5.63 9.11 16.74
N VAL A 554 -5.09 7.93 16.42
CA VAL A 554 -5.13 7.36 15.07
C VAL A 554 -6.57 7.04 14.65
N GLN A 555 -7.40 6.55 15.57
CA GLN A 555 -8.83 6.33 15.31
C GLN A 555 -9.57 7.65 15.01
N LYS A 556 -9.31 8.70 15.79
CA LYS A 556 -9.85 10.04 15.55
C LYS A 556 -9.45 10.56 14.17
N TYR A 557 -8.18 10.44 13.80
CA TYR A 557 -7.69 10.82 12.48
C TYR A 557 -8.39 10.06 11.34
N ALA A 558 -8.60 8.75 11.51
CA ALA A 558 -9.32 7.93 10.52
C ALA A 558 -10.76 8.42 10.32
N HIS A 559 -11.45 8.76 11.41
CA HIS A 559 -12.81 9.29 11.38
C HIS A 559 -12.89 10.65 10.67
N GLU A 560 -11.98 11.59 10.98
CA GLU A 560 -11.89 12.91 10.33
C GLU A 560 -11.62 12.80 8.82
N ARG A 561 -10.97 11.72 8.36
CA ARG A 561 -10.74 11.41 6.95
C ARG A 561 -11.89 10.67 6.26
N GLY A 562 -12.96 10.33 6.99
CA GLY A 562 -14.12 9.62 6.48
C GLY A 562 -13.96 8.10 6.37
N HIS A 563 -13.00 7.49 7.07
CA HIS A 563 -12.88 6.04 7.18
C HIS A 563 -13.76 5.51 8.32
N ASP A 564 -14.60 4.50 8.06
CA ASP A 564 -15.36 3.82 9.12
C ASP A 564 -14.49 2.76 9.82
N ALA A 565 -13.73 3.20 10.82
CA ALA A 565 -12.90 2.34 11.66
C ALA A 565 -13.66 1.76 12.87
N SER A 566 -14.96 2.05 13.01
CA SER A 566 -15.75 1.74 14.20
C SER A 566 -15.84 0.23 14.44
N GLN A 567 -16.04 -0.53 13.36
CA GLN A 567 -16.15 -2.00 13.43
C GLN A 567 -14.83 -2.65 13.87
N ILE A 568 -13.70 -2.15 13.35
CA ILE A 568 -12.36 -2.62 13.72
C ILE A 568 -12.09 -2.35 15.20
N THR A 569 -12.41 -1.14 15.66
CA THR A 569 -12.21 -0.73 17.07
C THR A 569 -13.00 -1.62 18.02
N LEU A 570 -14.27 -1.91 17.68
CA LEU A 570 -15.12 -2.77 18.50
C LEU A 570 -14.71 -4.25 18.43
N ALA A 571 -14.19 -4.71 17.28
CA ALA A 571 -13.71 -6.08 17.13
C ALA A 571 -12.40 -6.34 17.88
N LEU A 572 -11.53 -5.34 18.00
CA LEU A 572 -10.24 -5.45 18.70
C LEU A 572 -10.34 -5.28 20.22
N GLY A 573 -11.50 -4.84 20.73
CA GLY A 573 -11.79 -4.72 22.16
C GLY A 573 -12.55 -5.93 22.73
N THR A 574 -12.79 -5.92 24.03
CA THR A 574 -13.63 -6.90 24.75
C THR A 574 -15.12 -6.79 24.41
N ALA A 575 -15.50 -5.76 23.64
CA ALA A 575 -16.86 -5.46 23.21
C ALA A 575 -17.55 -6.63 22.49
N ALA A 576 -16.79 -7.41 21.71
CA ALA A 576 -17.31 -8.56 20.98
C ALA A 576 -17.97 -9.61 21.87
N ALA A 577 -17.56 -9.72 23.15
CA ALA A 577 -18.17 -10.61 24.13
C ALA A 577 -19.60 -10.19 24.55
N TYR A 578 -20.03 -8.97 24.21
CA TYR A 578 -21.36 -8.43 24.52
C TYR A 578 -22.08 -7.98 23.24
N PRO A 579 -22.60 -8.92 22.42
CA PRO A 579 -23.06 -8.65 21.05
C PRO A 579 -24.09 -7.53 20.93
N ARG A 580 -25.05 -7.46 21.87
CA ARG A 580 -26.11 -6.44 21.87
C ARG A 580 -25.57 -5.02 22.14
N ALA A 581 -24.65 -4.88 23.08
CA ALA A 581 -24.03 -3.59 23.37
C ALA A 581 -23.07 -3.18 22.26
N CYS A 582 -22.30 -4.14 21.73
CA CYS A 582 -21.41 -3.93 20.59
C CYS A 582 -22.17 -3.48 19.33
N GLN A 583 -23.30 -4.11 19.02
CA GLN A 583 -24.14 -3.73 17.89
C GLN A 583 -24.69 -2.29 18.03
N ALA A 584 -25.21 -1.95 19.22
CA ALA A 584 -25.72 -0.61 19.50
C ALA A 584 -24.62 0.47 19.40
N LEU A 585 -23.44 0.20 19.98
CA LEU A 585 -22.28 1.09 19.88
C LEU A 585 -21.79 1.23 18.45
N GLY A 586 -21.67 0.13 17.71
CA GLY A 586 -21.23 0.14 16.32
C GLY A 586 -22.16 0.93 15.41
N ALA A 587 -23.47 0.81 15.61
CA ALA A 587 -24.46 1.57 14.86
C ALA A 587 -24.36 3.09 15.12
N MET A 588 -24.16 3.51 16.38
CA MET A 588 -24.02 4.93 16.74
C MET A 588 -22.68 5.52 16.28
N LEU A 589 -21.58 4.78 16.42
CA LEU A 589 -20.24 5.22 16.01
C LEU A 589 -20.12 5.33 14.48
N SER A 590 -20.62 4.33 13.74
CA SER A 590 -20.62 4.34 12.26
C SER A 590 -21.47 5.49 11.70
N LYS A 591 -22.60 5.81 12.35
CA LYS A 591 -23.44 6.96 11.96
C LYS A 591 -22.91 8.31 12.44
N GLY A 592 -21.99 8.33 13.40
CA GLY A 592 -21.51 9.56 14.04
C GLY A 592 -22.60 10.31 14.82
N ALA A 593 -23.62 9.62 15.35
CA ALA A 593 -24.73 10.24 16.06
C ALA A 593 -25.38 9.29 17.08
N LEU A 594 -25.80 9.83 18.23
CA LEU A 594 -26.57 9.08 19.21
C LEU A 594 -28.03 8.95 18.76
N ASN A 595 -28.58 7.73 18.86
CA ASN A 595 -30.00 7.52 18.62
C ASN A 595 -30.73 6.99 19.88
N PRO A 596 -31.97 7.42 20.14
CA PRO A 596 -32.67 7.08 21.39
C PRO A 596 -32.93 5.59 21.61
N ALA A 597 -33.06 4.81 20.52
CA ALA A 597 -33.31 3.38 20.59
C ALA A 597 -32.07 2.64 21.12
N ASP A 598 -30.91 2.85 20.51
CA ASP A 598 -29.65 2.23 20.90
C ASP A 598 -29.19 2.71 22.30
N ILE A 599 -29.41 3.99 22.63
CA ILE A 599 -29.19 4.49 24.00
C ILE A 599 -30.10 3.78 25.01
N THR A 600 -31.35 3.49 24.66
CA THR A 600 -32.26 2.76 25.56
C THR A 600 -31.79 1.31 25.76
N VAL A 601 -31.21 0.68 24.73
CA VAL A 601 -30.60 -0.66 24.85
C VAL A 601 -29.42 -0.62 25.82
N LEU A 602 -28.48 0.31 25.64
CA LEU A 602 -27.33 0.45 26.54
C LEU A 602 -27.77 0.78 27.97
N PHE A 603 -28.71 1.72 28.13
CA PHE A 603 -29.28 2.08 29.43
C PHE A 603 -29.82 0.86 30.19
N LYS A 604 -30.60 0.00 29.52
CA LYS A 604 -31.15 -1.22 30.13
C LYS A 604 -30.04 -2.19 30.57
N MET A 605 -28.97 -2.31 29.79
CA MET A 605 -27.85 -3.22 30.10
C MET A 605 -27.01 -2.70 31.27
N PHE A 606 -26.63 -1.42 31.27
CA PHE A 606 -25.80 -0.82 32.32
C PHE A 606 -26.56 -0.55 33.63
N SER A 607 -27.89 -0.54 33.59
CA SER A 607 -28.75 -0.47 34.77
C SER A 607 -29.06 -1.85 35.38
N SER A 608 -28.63 -2.94 34.74
CA SER A 608 -28.90 -4.30 35.22
C SER A 608 -28.02 -4.72 36.41
N MET A 609 -28.35 -5.86 37.03
CA MET A 609 -27.56 -6.44 38.12
C MET A 609 -26.16 -6.88 37.67
N ASP A 610 -26.01 -7.27 36.40
CA ASP A 610 -24.74 -7.66 35.80
C ASP A 610 -24.46 -6.83 34.54
N PRO A 611 -24.00 -5.57 34.71
CA PRO A 611 -23.78 -4.67 33.59
C PRO A 611 -22.55 -5.11 32.76
N PRO A 612 -22.44 -4.75 31.48
CA PRO A 612 -21.20 -4.95 30.72
C PRO A 612 -20.00 -4.22 31.36
N PRO A 613 -18.75 -4.56 31.00
CA PRO A 613 -17.55 -3.86 31.42
C PRO A 613 -17.64 -2.36 31.11
N VAL A 614 -17.23 -1.52 32.06
CA VAL A 614 -17.34 -0.05 31.89
C VAL A 614 -16.45 0.47 30.75
N GLU A 615 -15.35 -0.24 30.44
CA GLU A 615 -14.47 0.10 29.31
C GLU A 615 -15.19 0.15 27.96
N LEU A 616 -16.28 -0.61 27.80
CA LEU A 616 -17.08 -0.69 26.59
C LEU A 616 -17.69 0.65 26.19
N ILE A 617 -18.02 1.48 27.17
CA ILE A 617 -18.61 2.82 26.97
C ILE A 617 -17.59 3.95 27.19
N ARG A 618 -16.34 3.62 27.51
CA ARG A 618 -15.22 4.58 27.64
C ARG A 618 -14.43 4.73 26.33
N VAL A 619 -15.15 4.71 25.21
CA VAL A 619 -14.58 5.00 23.88
C VAL A 619 -14.65 6.52 23.67
N PRO A 620 -13.53 7.24 23.47
CA PRO A 620 -13.54 8.69 23.36
C PRO A 620 -14.48 9.22 22.26
N ALA A 621 -14.50 8.56 21.10
CA ALA A 621 -15.42 8.91 20.02
C ALA A 621 -16.90 8.80 20.43
N PHE A 622 -17.25 7.81 21.26
CA PHE A 622 -18.61 7.67 21.78
C PHE A 622 -18.96 8.77 22.79
N LEU A 623 -18.03 9.11 23.68
CA LEU A 623 -18.22 10.19 24.66
C LEU A 623 -18.34 11.56 23.99
N ASP A 624 -17.62 11.82 22.90
CA ASP A 624 -17.75 13.08 22.14
C ASP A 624 -19.14 13.23 21.52
N LEU A 625 -19.78 12.13 21.08
CA LEU A 625 -21.18 12.17 20.63
C LEU A 625 -22.15 12.61 21.74
N PHE A 626 -21.86 12.29 23.02
CA PHE A 626 -22.61 12.85 24.14
C PHE A 626 -22.35 14.33 24.34
N MET A 627 -21.10 14.79 24.19
CA MET A 627 -20.78 16.21 24.29
C MET A 627 -21.59 17.02 23.26
N GLN A 628 -21.63 16.53 22.02
CA GLN A 628 -22.40 17.16 20.95
C GLN A 628 -23.92 17.09 21.19
N SER A 629 -24.43 16.00 21.76
CA SER A 629 -25.88 15.82 21.97
C SER A 629 -26.41 16.55 23.21
N LEU A 630 -25.59 16.72 24.25
CA LEU A 630 -26.00 17.28 25.53
C LEU A 630 -25.56 18.74 25.74
N PHE A 631 -24.43 19.17 25.18
CA PHE A 631 -23.87 20.49 25.52
C PHE A 631 -23.79 21.44 24.32
N LYS A 632 -24.09 20.99 23.09
CA LYS A 632 -24.07 21.86 21.93
C LYS A 632 -25.24 22.85 21.96
N PRO A 633 -25.00 24.16 21.75
CA PRO A 633 -26.09 25.13 21.57
C PRO A 633 -27.05 24.68 20.46
N GLY A 634 -28.36 24.80 20.67
CA GLY A 634 -29.40 24.39 19.72
C GLY A 634 -29.70 22.90 19.65
N ALA A 635 -28.98 22.02 20.36
CA ALA A 635 -29.24 20.60 20.35
C ALA A 635 -30.55 20.26 21.07
N LYS A 636 -31.53 19.73 20.32
CA LYS A 636 -32.81 19.27 20.88
C LYS A 636 -32.73 17.79 21.25
N ILE A 637 -32.72 17.50 22.55
CA ILE A 637 -32.85 16.14 23.08
C ILE A 637 -34.31 15.83 23.44
N ASN A 638 -34.77 14.61 23.16
CA ASN A 638 -36.09 14.17 23.62
C ASN A 638 -36.09 14.04 25.15
N GLN A 639 -36.98 14.76 25.83
CA GLN A 639 -37.09 14.79 27.28
C GLN A 639 -37.34 13.39 27.88
N ASP A 640 -38.08 12.52 27.20
CA ASP A 640 -38.39 11.17 27.66
C ASP A 640 -37.14 10.27 27.76
N HIS A 641 -36.12 10.58 26.96
CA HIS A 641 -34.87 9.81 26.91
C HIS A 641 -33.71 10.51 27.60
N LYS A 642 -33.83 11.81 27.92
CA LYS A 642 -32.75 12.64 28.48
C LYS A 642 -32.06 12.01 29.69
N HIS A 643 -32.82 11.51 30.67
CA HIS A 643 -32.26 10.87 31.86
C HIS A 643 -31.38 9.65 31.52
N LYS A 644 -31.67 8.94 30.42
CA LYS A 644 -30.87 7.79 29.95
C LYS A 644 -29.53 8.22 29.39
N TYR A 645 -29.49 9.33 28.66
CA TYR A 645 -28.25 9.88 28.11
C TYR A 645 -27.33 10.33 29.24
N ILE A 646 -27.88 11.10 30.19
CA ILE A 646 -27.16 11.59 31.36
C ILE A 646 -26.64 10.41 32.18
N HIS A 647 -27.47 9.39 32.42
CA HIS A 647 -27.06 8.22 33.19
C HIS A 647 -25.90 7.47 32.53
N ILE A 648 -25.92 7.25 31.22
CA ILE A 648 -24.84 6.54 30.52
C ILE A 648 -23.53 7.33 30.55
N LEU A 649 -23.60 8.64 30.32
CA LEU A 649 -22.43 9.52 30.42
C LEU A 649 -21.86 9.55 31.85
N ALA A 650 -22.74 9.68 32.86
CA ALA A 650 -22.34 9.65 34.26
C ALA A 650 -21.75 8.30 34.65
N TYR A 651 -22.31 7.19 34.15
CA TYR A 651 -21.80 5.84 34.39
C TYR A 651 -20.38 5.69 33.83
N ALA A 652 -20.17 6.10 32.58
CA ALA A 652 -18.84 6.06 31.96
C ALA A 652 -17.81 6.89 32.74
N ALA A 653 -18.21 8.04 33.28
CA ALA A 653 -17.33 8.95 34.01
C ALA A 653 -17.02 8.52 35.45
N SER A 654 -17.97 7.92 36.18
CA SER A 654 -17.89 7.79 37.64
C SER A 654 -17.77 6.35 38.17
N VAL A 655 -18.18 5.34 37.40
CA VAL A 655 -18.19 3.95 37.90
C VAL A 655 -16.79 3.35 37.87
N VAL A 656 -16.38 2.73 38.98
CA VAL A 656 -15.08 2.07 39.11
C VAL A 656 -15.28 0.56 39.28
N GLU A 657 -14.57 -0.22 38.46
CA GLU A 657 -14.60 -1.68 38.50
C GLU A 657 -13.27 -2.21 39.02
N THR A 658 -13.33 -3.25 39.86
CA THR A 658 -12.13 -3.99 40.30
C THR A 658 -12.08 -5.34 39.62
N TRP A 659 -11.01 -5.60 38.88
CA TRP A 659 -10.80 -6.83 38.11
C TRP A 659 -9.67 -7.66 38.74
N LYS A 660 -9.87 -8.99 38.83
CA LYS A 660 -8.82 -9.96 39.22
C LYS A 660 -8.87 -11.16 38.28
N LYS A 661 -7.75 -11.50 37.64
CA LYS A 661 -7.66 -12.62 36.67
C LYS A 661 -8.82 -12.62 35.66
N ASN A 662 -9.06 -11.47 35.02
CA ASN A 662 -10.14 -11.24 34.03
C ASN A 662 -11.57 -11.52 34.54
N LYS A 663 -11.79 -11.53 35.86
CA LYS A 663 -13.11 -11.57 36.48
C LYS A 663 -13.37 -10.29 37.26
N ARG A 664 -14.53 -9.69 37.04
CA ARG A 664 -14.98 -8.50 37.78
C ARG A 664 -15.40 -8.92 39.20
N VAL A 665 -14.76 -8.32 40.20
CA VAL A 665 -14.95 -8.64 41.62
C VAL A 665 -15.87 -7.62 42.30
N ASN A 666 -15.77 -6.35 41.91
CA ASN A 666 -16.55 -5.27 42.53
C ASN A 666 -16.89 -4.17 41.51
N ILE A 667 -18.01 -3.48 41.75
CA ILE A 667 -18.48 -2.31 41.00
C ILE A 667 -18.87 -1.23 42.02
N ASN A 668 -18.13 -0.13 42.06
CA ASN A 668 -18.47 1.03 42.87
C ASN A 668 -19.31 2.03 42.03
N LYS A 669 -20.48 2.43 42.54
CA LYS A 669 -21.41 3.39 41.92
C LYS A 669 -21.71 4.61 42.80
N ASP A 670 -20.91 4.88 43.83
CA ASP A 670 -21.20 5.88 44.87
C ASP A 670 -21.30 7.30 44.30
N GLU A 671 -20.41 7.65 43.36
CA GLU A 671 -20.38 8.97 42.71
C GLU A 671 -21.35 9.12 41.53
N LEU A 672 -22.06 8.06 41.14
CA LEU A 672 -22.91 8.07 39.95
C LEU A 672 -24.07 9.07 40.06
N LYS A 673 -24.67 9.17 41.25
CA LYS A 673 -25.82 10.05 41.50
C LYS A 673 -25.42 11.52 41.50
N SER A 674 -24.33 11.88 42.18
CA SER A 674 -23.80 13.26 42.20
C SER A 674 -23.35 13.69 40.80
N THR A 675 -22.66 12.81 40.07
CA THR A 675 -22.19 13.08 38.71
C THR A 675 -23.36 13.27 37.74
N SER A 676 -24.39 12.43 37.82
CA SER A 676 -25.61 12.57 36.99
C SER A 676 -26.32 13.90 37.26
N LYS A 677 -26.44 14.29 38.54
CA LYS A 677 -27.05 15.56 38.94
C LYS A 677 -26.25 16.76 38.42
N ALA A 678 -24.91 16.71 38.48
CA ALA A 678 -24.06 17.78 37.97
C ALA A 678 -24.21 17.94 36.45
N ILE A 679 -24.17 16.84 35.69
CA ILE A 679 -24.40 16.86 34.23
C ILE A 679 -25.78 17.41 33.90
N GLU A 680 -26.83 16.97 34.61
CA GLU A 680 -28.20 17.46 34.39
C GLU A 680 -28.33 18.96 34.65
N THR A 681 -27.74 19.42 35.76
CA THR A 681 -27.76 20.83 36.15
C THR A 681 -27.12 21.69 35.07
N VAL A 682 -25.92 21.33 34.60
CA VAL A 682 -25.22 22.10 33.57
C VAL A 682 -25.89 22.00 32.20
N HIS A 683 -26.40 20.83 31.80
CA HIS A 683 -27.17 20.71 30.57
C HIS A 683 -28.40 21.63 30.56
N ASN A 684 -29.10 21.76 31.69
CA ASN A 684 -30.23 22.68 31.81
C ASN A 684 -29.81 24.15 31.72
N LEU A 685 -28.58 24.49 32.10
CA LEU A 685 -28.03 25.84 31.95
C LEU A 685 -27.61 26.11 30.49
N CYS A 686 -26.93 25.16 29.85
CA CYS A 686 -26.42 25.30 28.48
C CYS A 686 -27.50 25.26 27.38
N CYS A 687 -28.59 24.49 27.57
CA CYS A 687 -29.62 24.29 26.53
C CYS A 687 -30.82 25.24 26.62
N ASN A 688 -30.85 26.17 27.58
CA ASN A 688 -31.98 27.07 27.78
C ASN A 688 -31.72 28.41 27.06
N GLU A 689 -31.86 28.40 25.73
CA GLU A 689 -31.47 29.48 24.81
C GLU A 689 -32.20 30.83 25.02
N ASN A 690 -33.26 30.86 25.83
CA ASN A 690 -34.03 32.07 26.11
C ASN A 690 -33.47 32.95 27.24
N LYS A 691 -32.33 32.58 27.83
CA LYS A 691 -31.78 33.23 29.02
C LYS A 691 -30.45 33.91 28.65
N GLY A 692 -30.43 35.23 28.69
CA GLY A 692 -29.24 36.04 28.38
C GLY A 692 -28.09 35.79 29.37
N ALA A 693 -26.92 36.36 29.08
CA ALA A 693 -25.70 36.24 29.91
C ALA A 693 -25.91 36.59 31.40
N THR A 694 -26.91 37.40 31.71
CA THR A 694 -27.31 37.79 33.08
C THR A 694 -27.77 36.64 33.97
N GLU A 695 -28.43 35.62 33.45
CA GLU A 695 -28.82 34.45 34.27
C GLU A 695 -27.66 33.46 34.47
N LEU A 696 -26.72 33.42 33.53
CA LEU A 696 -25.52 32.60 33.68
C LEU A 696 -24.62 33.14 34.80
N VAL A 697 -24.55 34.46 34.94
CA VAL A 697 -23.86 35.13 36.06
C VAL A 697 -24.55 34.81 37.40
N ALA A 698 -25.89 34.75 37.43
CA ALA A 698 -26.64 34.42 38.66
C ALA A 698 -26.39 32.98 39.15
N GLU A 699 -26.21 32.03 38.23
CA GLU A 699 -25.95 30.60 38.53
C GLU A 699 -24.46 30.23 38.50
N LEU A 700 -23.56 31.21 38.42
CA LEU A 700 -22.12 30.99 38.28
C LEU A 700 -21.53 30.18 39.43
N SER A 701 -22.01 30.40 40.66
CA SER A 701 -21.58 29.62 41.84
C SER A 701 -21.94 28.14 41.71
N THR A 702 -23.16 27.84 41.26
CA THR A 702 -23.62 26.47 40.97
C THR A 702 -22.77 25.84 39.86
N LEU A 703 -22.44 26.61 38.83
CA LEU A 703 -21.63 26.15 37.71
C LEU A 703 -20.20 25.81 38.13
N TYR A 704 -19.55 26.63 38.95
CA TYR A 704 -18.22 26.34 39.52
C TYR A 704 -18.20 25.07 40.37
N GLN A 705 -19.25 24.83 41.17
CA GLN A 705 -19.37 23.57 41.91
C GLN A 705 -19.49 22.36 40.98
N CYS A 706 -20.21 22.49 39.86
CA CYS A 706 -20.38 21.42 38.88
C CYS A 706 -19.12 21.19 38.03
N ILE A 707 -18.35 22.23 37.72
CA ILE A 707 -17.10 22.14 36.95
C ILE A 707 -16.07 21.24 37.64
N ARG A 708 -16.12 21.08 38.97
CA ARG A 708 -15.24 20.13 39.69
C ARG A 708 -15.33 18.69 39.19
N PHE A 709 -16.42 18.30 38.52
CA PHE A 709 -16.52 17.00 37.86
C PHE A 709 -15.86 17.06 36.46
N PRO A 710 -14.84 16.22 36.15
CA PRO A 710 -14.11 16.32 34.89
C PRO A 710 -14.98 16.21 33.63
N VAL A 711 -15.99 15.34 33.65
CA VAL A 711 -16.94 15.17 32.53
C VAL A 711 -17.79 16.41 32.30
N VAL A 712 -18.11 17.15 33.37
CA VAL A 712 -18.85 18.41 33.29
C VAL A 712 -17.93 19.51 32.79
N ALA A 713 -16.70 19.63 33.29
CA ALA A 713 -15.71 20.57 32.78
C ALA A 713 -15.46 20.39 31.28
N MET A 714 -15.37 19.15 30.80
CA MET A 714 -15.25 18.85 29.36
C MET A 714 -16.50 19.29 28.58
N GLY A 715 -17.69 19.05 29.12
CA GLY A 715 -18.95 19.52 28.52
C GLY A 715 -19.02 21.05 28.43
N VAL A 716 -18.67 21.74 29.51
CA VAL A 716 -18.61 23.21 29.57
C VAL A 716 -17.55 23.76 28.61
N LEU A 717 -16.36 23.17 28.56
CA LEU A 717 -15.30 23.57 27.61
C LEU A 717 -15.78 23.50 26.17
N LYS A 718 -16.45 22.40 25.77
CA LYS A 718 -17.02 22.26 24.42
C LYS A 718 -18.14 23.25 24.15
N TRP A 719 -19.01 23.47 25.13
CA TRP A 719 -20.07 24.47 25.03
C TRP A 719 -19.51 25.89 24.86
N VAL A 720 -18.48 26.25 25.63
CA VAL A 720 -17.75 27.52 25.48
C VAL A 720 -17.09 27.61 24.10
N ASP A 721 -16.42 26.56 23.63
CA ASP A 721 -15.83 26.51 22.27
C ASP A 721 -16.90 26.79 21.20
N TRP A 722 -18.02 26.07 21.20
CA TRP A 722 -19.09 26.28 20.22
C TRP A 722 -19.74 27.66 20.30
N THR A 723 -19.89 28.20 21.51
CA THR A 723 -20.53 29.51 21.74
C THR A 723 -19.62 30.66 21.32
N VAL A 724 -18.38 30.67 21.79
CA VAL A 724 -17.43 31.77 21.58
C VAL A 724 -16.82 31.72 20.17
N SER A 725 -16.74 30.55 19.55
CA SER A 725 -16.29 30.43 18.14
C SER A 725 -17.35 30.84 17.13
N GLU A 726 -18.57 31.22 17.55
CA GLU A 726 -19.59 31.70 16.62
C GLU A 726 -19.17 33.08 16.05
N PRO A 727 -19.15 33.31 14.73
CA PRO A 727 -18.54 34.50 14.12
C PRO A 727 -19.08 35.85 14.59
N ARG A 728 -20.32 35.89 15.11
CA ARG A 728 -20.99 37.12 15.58
C ARG A 728 -21.01 37.28 17.10
N TYR A 729 -20.45 36.32 17.83
CA TYR A 729 -20.53 36.28 19.29
C TYR A 729 -19.98 37.56 19.94
N PHE A 730 -18.74 37.94 19.61
CA PHE A 730 -18.08 39.11 20.20
C PHE A 730 -18.68 40.47 19.78
N GLN A 731 -19.52 40.51 18.75
CA GLN A 731 -20.21 41.74 18.33
C GLN A 731 -21.41 42.06 19.22
N LEU A 732 -22.02 41.03 19.79
CA LEU A 732 -23.27 41.13 20.55
C LEU A 732 -23.02 41.28 22.05
N GLN A 733 -21.75 41.23 22.49
CA GLN A 733 -21.38 41.39 23.88
C GLN A 733 -21.02 42.82 24.21
N THR A 734 -21.56 43.32 25.33
CA THR A 734 -21.30 44.66 25.85
C THR A 734 -20.19 44.70 26.89
N ASP A 735 -19.70 43.55 27.35
CA ASP A 735 -18.70 43.43 28.42
C ASP A 735 -17.30 43.17 27.85
N HIS A 736 -16.30 43.83 28.43
CA HIS A 736 -14.88 43.70 28.04
C HIS A 736 -14.30 42.30 28.30
N THR A 737 -14.87 41.53 29.23
CA THR A 737 -14.45 40.15 29.50
C THR A 737 -15.66 39.21 29.49
N PRO A 738 -15.84 38.41 28.44
CA PRO A 738 -16.92 37.45 28.37
C PRO A 738 -16.88 36.46 29.53
N VAL A 739 -18.00 36.28 30.23
CA VAL A 739 -18.14 35.27 31.31
C VAL A 739 -17.71 33.86 30.88
N HIS A 740 -17.90 33.52 29.61
CA HIS A 740 -17.48 32.25 29.02
C HIS A 740 -15.96 32.03 29.08
N LEU A 741 -15.15 33.09 28.95
CA LEU A 741 -13.70 33.00 29.07
C LEU A 741 -13.26 32.80 30.53
N ALA A 742 -13.97 33.39 31.50
CA ALA A 742 -13.70 33.15 32.93
C ALA A 742 -13.95 31.69 33.34
N LEU A 743 -14.88 31.00 32.68
CA LEU A 743 -15.08 29.56 32.90
C LEU A 743 -13.85 28.72 32.48
N LEU A 744 -13.06 29.19 31.51
CA LEU A 744 -11.81 28.51 31.12
C LEU A 744 -10.77 28.56 32.24
N ASP A 745 -10.75 29.62 33.03
CA ASP A 745 -9.86 29.76 34.19
C ASP A 745 -10.22 28.77 35.29
N GLU A 746 -11.52 28.59 35.57
CA GLU A 746 -11.98 27.61 36.55
C GLU A 746 -11.68 26.17 36.08
N ILE A 747 -11.89 25.87 34.80
CA ILE A 747 -11.56 24.57 34.20
C ILE A 747 -10.06 24.30 34.32
N SER A 748 -9.24 25.29 33.98
CA SER A 748 -7.76 25.21 34.11
C SER A 748 -7.31 25.05 35.55
N THR A 749 -8.05 25.64 36.50
CA THR A 749 -7.76 25.53 37.93
C THR A 749 -8.01 24.13 38.47
N CYS A 750 -9.12 23.51 38.04
CA CYS A 750 -9.58 22.23 38.55
C CYS A 750 -8.97 21.02 37.81
N HIS A 751 -8.66 21.13 36.51
CA HIS A 751 -8.39 19.96 35.65
C HIS A 751 -7.16 20.10 34.77
N GLN A 752 -6.03 19.55 35.23
CA GLN A 752 -4.78 19.53 34.48
C GLN A 752 -4.87 18.80 33.12
N LEU A 753 -5.69 17.75 33.03
CA LEU A 753 -5.84 16.95 31.79
C LEU A 753 -6.62 17.69 30.68
N LEU A 754 -7.22 18.84 30.99
CA LEU A 754 -7.93 19.68 30.01
C LEU A 754 -7.10 20.88 29.55
N HIS A 755 -5.91 21.10 30.13
CA HIS A 755 -5.01 22.19 29.76
C HIS A 755 -4.67 22.22 28.26
N PRO A 756 -4.36 21.09 27.58
CA PRO A 756 -4.10 21.11 26.14
C PRO A 756 -5.28 21.63 25.32
N GLN A 757 -6.50 21.20 25.65
CA GLN A 757 -7.73 21.61 24.96
C GLN A 757 -8.09 23.07 25.24
N VAL A 758 -7.84 23.56 26.47
CA VAL A 758 -7.99 24.98 26.79
C VAL A 758 -7.02 25.82 25.98
N LEU A 759 -5.72 25.45 25.95
CA LEU A 759 -4.73 26.18 25.15
C LEU A 759 -5.08 26.16 23.66
N GLN A 760 -5.52 25.02 23.13
CA GLN A 760 -5.94 24.89 21.73
C GLN A 760 -7.10 25.85 21.39
N LEU A 761 -8.09 25.99 22.29
CA LEU A 761 -9.18 26.95 22.12
C LEU A 761 -8.67 28.40 22.18
N LEU A 762 -7.82 28.74 23.15
CA LEU A 762 -7.25 30.09 23.27
C LEU A 762 -6.43 30.47 22.03
N ILE A 763 -5.59 29.55 21.52
CA ILE A 763 -4.84 29.74 20.27
C ILE A 763 -5.78 29.96 19.09
N LYS A 764 -6.81 29.10 18.94
CA LYS A 764 -7.80 29.23 17.87
C LYS A 764 -8.47 30.61 17.89
N LEU A 765 -8.89 31.08 19.06
CA LEU A 765 -9.51 32.41 19.21
C LEU A 765 -8.51 33.54 18.95
N PHE A 766 -7.25 33.38 19.39
CA PHE A 766 -6.19 34.38 19.19
C PHE A 766 -5.77 34.55 17.71
N GLU A 767 -5.73 33.44 16.96
CA GLU A 767 -5.40 33.41 15.53
C GLU A 767 -6.58 33.79 14.63
N THR A 768 -7.81 33.77 15.14
CA THR A 768 -9.01 34.13 14.35
C THR A 768 -9.05 35.63 14.09
N GLU A 769 -9.22 36.01 12.82
CA GLU A 769 -9.42 37.41 12.42
C GLU A 769 -10.86 37.85 12.68
N HIS A 770 -11.03 38.82 13.57
CA HIS A 770 -12.34 39.38 13.93
C HIS A 770 -12.62 40.65 13.11
N SER A 771 -12.74 40.51 11.78
CA SER A 771 -12.82 41.65 10.83
C SER A 771 -14.00 42.61 11.07
N GLN A 772 -14.93 42.27 11.95
CA GLN A 772 -16.14 43.03 12.27
C GLN A 772 -16.01 43.82 13.59
N LEU A 773 -14.94 43.62 14.37
CA LEU A 773 -14.60 44.42 15.56
C LEU A 773 -13.67 45.57 15.19
N ASP A 774 -13.69 46.66 15.95
CA ASP A 774 -12.72 47.75 15.77
C ASP A 774 -11.30 47.31 16.17
N VAL A 775 -10.27 47.97 15.64
CA VAL A 775 -8.86 47.61 15.88
C VAL A 775 -8.52 47.64 17.37
N MET A 776 -9.05 48.62 18.12
CA MET A 776 -8.84 48.71 19.56
C MET A 776 -9.53 47.56 20.32
N GLU A 777 -10.75 47.19 19.94
CA GLU A 777 -11.49 46.07 20.53
C GLU A 777 -10.82 44.73 20.25
N GLN A 778 -10.26 44.55 19.05
CA GLN A 778 -9.47 43.37 18.71
C GLN A 778 -8.20 43.25 19.56
N LEU A 779 -7.54 44.38 19.85
CA LEU A 779 -6.34 44.40 20.68
C LEU A 779 -6.67 44.02 22.13
N GLU A 780 -7.72 44.60 22.71
CA GLU A 780 -8.16 44.29 24.08
C GLU A 780 -8.67 42.85 24.22
N LEU A 781 -9.37 42.32 23.20
CA LEU A 781 -9.74 40.90 23.16
C LEU A 781 -8.50 40.00 23.17
N LYS A 782 -7.47 40.34 22.37
CA LYS A 782 -6.22 39.56 22.35
C LYS A 782 -5.46 39.63 23.67
N LYS A 783 -5.44 40.78 24.37
CA LYS A 783 -4.90 40.87 25.73
C LYS A 783 -5.69 39.98 26.70
N THR A 784 -7.02 40.05 26.66
CA THR A 784 -7.89 39.20 27.47
C THR A 784 -7.60 37.71 27.27
N LEU A 785 -7.32 37.28 26.03
CA LEU A 785 -6.93 35.90 25.73
C LEU A 785 -5.53 35.56 26.28
N LEU A 786 -4.58 36.50 26.21
CA LEU A 786 -3.25 36.33 26.80
C LEU A 786 -3.33 36.20 28.33
N ASP A 787 -4.20 36.94 29.01
CA ASP A 787 -4.40 36.78 30.46
C ASP A 787 -4.84 35.36 30.82
N ARG A 788 -5.71 34.75 30.00
CA ARG A 788 -6.13 33.35 30.20
C ARG A 788 -4.95 32.40 29.95
N MET A 789 -4.07 32.72 29.00
CA MET A 789 -2.83 31.96 28.78
C MET A 789 -1.85 32.11 29.97
N VAL A 790 -1.72 33.29 30.57
CA VAL A 790 -0.93 33.54 31.79
C VAL A 790 -1.53 32.80 32.98
N HIS A 791 -2.85 32.80 33.12
CA HIS A 791 -3.53 31.99 34.14
C HIS A 791 -3.23 30.50 33.94
N LEU A 792 -3.36 29.97 32.72
CA LEU A 792 -3.04 28.58 32.41
C LEU A 792 -1.56 28.24 32.70
N LEU A 793 -0.64 29.17 32.42
CA LEU A 793 0.78 29.08 32.79
C LEU A 793 0.94 28.99 34.31
N SER A 794 0.24 29.83 35.08
CA SER A 794 0.27 29.82 36.55
C SER A 794 -0.25 28.50 37.16
N ARG A 795 -1.07 27.74 36.42
CA ARG A 795 -1.57 26.42 36.80
C ARG A 795 -0.63 25.26 36.44
N GLY A 796 0.58 25.56 35.93
CA GLY A 796 1.64 24.58 35.68
C GLY A 796 1.79 24.14 34.21
N TYR A 797 0.96 24.64 33.29
CA TYR A 797 1.05 24.30 31.86
C TYR A 797 1.95 25.29 31.10
N VAL A 798 3.18 25.46 31.59
CA VAL A 798 4.08 26.57 31.22
C VAL A 798 4.70 26.40 29.83
N LEU A 799 5.39 25.29 29.58
CA LEU A 799 6.23 25.11 28.39
C LEU A 799 5.45 25.20 27.07
N PRO A 800 4.25 24.59 26.92
CA PRO A 800 3.46 24.71 25.69
C PRO A 800 2.99 26.15 25.42
N VAL A 801 2.61 26.89 26.47
CA VAL A 801 2.18 28.29 26.35
C VAL A 801 3.34 29.17 25.88
N VAL A 802 4.49 29.11 26.57
CA VAL A 802 5.70 29.88 26.19
C VAL A 802 6.19 29.48 24.80
N GLY A 803 6.15 28.18 24.46
CA GLY A 803 6.51 27.68 23.14
C GLY A 803 5.64 28.24 22.01
N TYR A 804 4.33 28.40 22.25
CA TYR A 804 3.43 29.07 21.30
C TYR A 804 3.77 30.56 21.12
N ILE A 805 3.97 31.29 22.21
CA ILE A 805 4.33 32.73 22.16
C ILE A 805 5.65 32.95 21.42
N ARG A 806 6.65 32.10 21.66
CA ARG A 806 7.92 32.11 20.91
C ARG A 806 7.69 31.89 19.41
N LYS A 807 6.83 30.94 19.04
CA LYS A 807 6.50 30.65 17.64
C LYS A 807 5.80 31.83 16.95
N CYS A 808 4.95 32.58 17.67
CA CYS A 808 4.35 33.81 17.17
C CYS A 808 5.41 34.90 16.89
N LEU A 809 6.40 35.03 17.78
CA LEU A 809 7.52 35.95 17.61
C LEU A 809 8.39 35.59 16.39
N GLU A 810 8.77 34.31 16.26
CA GLU A 810 9.61 33.82 15.15
C GLU A 810 8.93 33.95 13.78
N LYS A 811 7.60 33.77 13.72
CA LYS A 811 6.83 33.89 12.48
C LYS A 811 6.51 35.34 12.07
N LEU A 812 6.77 36.33 12.93
CA LEU A 812 6.47 37.76 12.71
C LEU A 812 5.02 38.05 12.33
N ASN A 813 4.07 37.23 12.79
CA ASN A 813 2.65 37.32 12.42
C ASN A 813 1.77 37.95 13.52
N THR A 814 2.35 38.33 14.66
CA THR A 814 1.65 38.90 15.82
C THR A 814 2.29 40.23 16.20
N ASP A 815 1.48 41.19 16.65
CA ASP A 815 1.97 42.50 17.11
C ASP A 815 2.93 42.34 18.31
N ILE A 816 4.08 42.99 18.23
CA ILE A 816 5.12 43.02 19.27
C ILE A 816 4.54 43.55 20.59
N SER A 817 3.56 44.47 20.53
CA SER A 817 2.90 45.01 21.72
C SER A 817 2.20 43.94 22.57
N LEU A 818 1.61 42.92 21.93
CA LEU A 818 0.94 41.80 22.58
C LEU A 818 1.93 40.81 23.19
N ILE A 819 3.03 40.52 22.49
CA ILE A 819 4.11 39.67 23.02
C ILE A 819 4.75 40.33 24.25
N ARG A 820 4.97 41.65 24.18
CA ARG A 820 5.45 42.45 25.30
C ARG A 820 4.52 42.38 26.50
N TYR A 821 3.22 42.57 26.27
CA TYR A 821 2.20 42.46 27.33
C TYR A 821 2.27 41.11 28.04
N PHE A 822 2.29 40.00 27.29
CA PHE A 822 2.45 38.66 27.86
C PHE A 822 3.73 38.53 28.70
N VAL A 823 4.86 39.04 28.21
CA VAL A 823 6.14 38.97 28.94
C VAL A 823 6.08 39.75 30.26
N THR A 824 5.47 40.94 30.27
CA THR A 824 5.26 41.73 31.48
C THR A 824 4.45 40.95 32.51
N GLU A 825 3.26 40.46 32.13
CA GLU A 825 2.38 39.71 33.04
C GLU A 825 3.05 38.43 33.57
N VAL A 826 3.83 37.73 32.74
CA VAL A 826 4.57 36.54 33.19
C VAL A 826 5.67 36.90 34.19
N LEU A 827 6.46 37.95 33.93
CA LEU A 827 7.53 38.37 34.84
C LEU A 827 6.98 38.83 36.20
N ASP A 828 5.79 39.41 36.23
CA ASP A 828 5.15 39.87 37.47
C ASP A 828 4.67 38.70 38.36
N VAL A 829 4.45 37.51 37.81
CA VAL A 829 3.92 36.34 38.55
C VAL A 829 4.95 35.24 38.83
N ILE A 830 6.14 35.28 38.21
CA ILE A 830 7.18 34.25 38.39
C ILE A 830 8.31 34.71 39.32
N THR A 831 8.90 33.77 40.07
CA THR A 831 10.08 34.01 40.90
C THR A 831 11.04 32.82 40.85
N PRO A 832 12.34 32.97 41.16
CA PRO A 832 13.29 31.87 41.22
C PRO A 832 12.93 30.83 42.30
N PRO A 833 13.36 29.55 42.18
CA PRO A 833 14.25 29.01 41.16
C PRO A 833 13.56 28.66 39.83
N TYR A 834 14.22 28.93 38.71
CA TYR A 834 13.74 28.57 37.38
C TYR A 834 14.27 27.21 36.94
N THR A 835 13.52 26.48 36.11
CA THR A 835 13.97 25.24 35.46
C THR A 835 14.73 25.54 34.15
N SER A 836 15.69 24.69 33.77
CA SER A 836 16.45 24.82 32.52
C SER A 836 15.56 24.95 31.28
N ASP A 837 14.51 24.13 31.19
CA ASP A 837 13.65 24.05 30.01
C ASP A 837 12.83 25.34 29.83
N PHE A 838 12.39 25.94 30.95
CA PHE A 838 11.73 27.24 30.94
C PHE A 838 12.69 28.35 30.49
N VAL A 839 13.91 28.40 31.05
CA VAL A 839 14.93 29.39 30.68
C VAL A 839 15.28 29.27 29.19
N GLN A 840 15.47 28.06 28.68
CA GLN A 840 15.79 27.81 27.27
C GLN A 840 14.71 28.30 26.30
N LEU A 841 13.44 28.29 26.71
CA LEU A 841 12.32 28.76 25.91
C LEU A 841 12.06 30.26 26.07
N PHE A 842 12.18 30.80 27.29
CA PHE A 842 11.78 32.16 27.64
C PHE A 842 12.90 33.19 27.44
N LEU A 843 14.16 32.83 27.69
CA LEU A 843 15.31 33.74 27.53
C LEU A 843 15.44 34.29 26.09
N PRO A 844 15.30 33.49 25.01
CA PRO A 844 15.39 34.02 23.64
C PRO A 844 14.30 35.06 23.30
N ILE A 845 13.14 35.03 23.97
CA ILE A 845 12.08 36.03 23.80
C ILE A 845 12.53 37.37 24.41
N LEU A 846 13.17 37.32 25.57
CA LEU A 846 13.67 38.48 26.33
C LEU A 846 14.96 39.09 25.76
N GLU A 847 15.75 38.32 25.00
CA GLU A 847 16.92 38.83 24.29
C GLU A 847 16.55 39.70 23.07
N ASN A 848 15.28 39.72 22.66
CA ASN A 848 14.81 40.60 21.60
C ASN A 848 14.58 42.03 22.12
N ASP A 849 15.44 42.97 21.70
CA ASP A 849 15.42 44.37 22.15
C ASP A 849 14.10 45.11 21.87
N SER A 850 13.34 44.72 20.85
CA SER A 850 12.01 45.32 20.56
C SER A 850 10.94 44.98 21.60
N ILE A 851 11.16 43.92 22.38
CA ILE A 851 10.31 43.47 23.47
C ILE A 851 10.86 44.03 24.78
N ALA A 852 12.12 43.71 25.11
CA ALA A 852 12.73 44.07 26.38
C ALA A 852 12.98 45.58 26.55
N GLY A 853 13.32 46.31 25.49
CA GLY A 853 13.78 47.69 25.56
C GLY A 853 12.76 48.71 26.09
N THR A 854 11.48 48.36 26.16
CA THR A 854 10.41 49.22 26.70
C THR A 854 9.81 48.71 28.02
N ILE A 855 10.18 47.50 28.45
CA ILE A 855 9.81 46.94 29.76
C ILE A 855 10.82 47.38 30.83
N ARG A 856 12.08 47.59 30.45
CA ARG A 856 13.14 48.10 31.34
C ARG A 856 12.73 49.46 31.92
N THR A 857 12.57 49.52 33.23
CA THR A 857 12.31 50.76 33.99
C THR A 857 13.62 51.34 34.52
N GLU A 858 13.79 52.67 34.50
CA GLU A 858 14.98 53.37 35.04
C GLU A 858 15.02 53.41 36.60
N GLY A 859 14.61 52.33 37.29
CA GLY A 859 14.49 52.25 38.77
C GLY A 859 15.17 51.02 39.40
N GLU A 860 15.09 50.88 40.73
CA GLU A 860 15.80 49.82 41.52
C GLU A 860 15.31 48.37 41.27
N HIS A 861 14.15 48.18 40.62
CA HIS A 861 13.61 46.86 40.26
C HIS A 861 13.29 46.80 38.75
N ASP A 862 14.21 46.26 37.96
CA ASP A 862 13.99 45.92 36.54
C ASP A 862 13.81 44.39 36.44
N PRO A 863 12.58 43.88 36.29
CA PRO A 863 12.30 42.44 36.32
C PRO A 863 12.95 41.69 35.14
N VAL A 864 13.18 42.37 34.01
CA VAL A 864 13.88 41.79 32.85
C VAL A 864 15.37 41.63 33.15
N ALA A 865 15.99 42.66 33.72
CA ALA A 865 17.40 42.62 34.08
C ALA A 865 17.66 41.61 35.21
N GLU A 866 16.77 41.53 36.21
CA GLU A 866 16.83 40.54 37.29
C GLU A 866 16.74 39.11 36.76
N PHE A 867 15.81 38.84 35.84
CA PHE A 867 15.67 37.52 35.21
C PHE A 867 16.93 37.12 34.41
N ILE A 868 17.46 38.03 33.57
CA ILE A 868 18.67 37.78 32.78
C ILE A 868 19.90 37.59 33.68
N ALA A 869 20.02 38.39 34.75
CA ALA A 869 21.10 38.25 35.72
C ALA A 869 21.05 36.88 36.40
N HIS A 870 19.87 36.44 36.85
CA HIS A 870 19.67 35.11 37.42
C HIS A 870 20.04 34.01 36.42
N CYS A 871 19.64 34.14 35.15
CA CYS A 871 19.95 33.15 34.13
C CYS A 871 21.48 33.01 33.92
N LYS A 872 22.20 34.13 33.85
CA LYS A 872 23.67 34.15 33.71
C LYS A 872 24.41 33.60 34.92
N SER A 873 23.89 33.81 36.12
CA SER A 873 24.50 33.31 37.36
C SER A 873 24.27 31.81 37.59
N ASN A 874 23.17 31.26 37.08
CA ASN A 874 22.71 29.93 37.47
C ASN A 874 22.71 28.88 36.33
N PHE A 875 22.84 29.30 35.07
CA PHE A 875 22.84 28.40 33.91
C PHE A 875 24.09 28.59 33.05
N ILE A 876 24.75 27.48 32.72
CA ILE A 876 25.84 27.46 31.74
C ILE A 876 25.20 27.26 30.36
N MET A 877 25.25 28.29 29.51
CA MET A 877 24.85 28.19 28.11
C MET A 877 25.80 27.22 27.38
N MET A 878 25.43 25.95 27.26
CA MET A 878 26.06 25.02 26.32
C MET A 878 25.40 25.21 24.96
N ASN A 879 26.18 25.64 23.98
CA ASN A 879 25.76 25.79 22.58
C ASN A 879 25.32 24.46 21.96
#